data_AF-A0A8H3GSF3-F1
#
_entry.id   AF-A0A8H3GSF3-F1
#
_cell.length_a   1.000
_cell.length_b   1.000
_cell.length_c   1.000
_cell.angle_alpha   90.00
_cell.angle_beta   90.00
_cell.angle_gamma   90.00
#
_symmetry.space_group_name_H-M   'P 1'
#
loop_
_entity.id
_entity.type
_entity.pdbx_description
1 polymer ?
#
loop_
_entity_poly.entity_id
_entity_poly.type
_entity_poly.pdbx_seq_one_letter_code
_entity_poly.pdbx_strand_id
1 'polypeptide(L)'
;MVAGAGIFTDTGQIGPKESNAQMLEWPRTDGDASRPRRPTGISFTNNQDKEGNVNYYRQVRDTEEASVSWRKDIGTYVAEAMGLPAGKVYWMKGWPAGYALYDHQKGQLPNPRHDLYLCGSAVTARFRSKNEFKPHAKWLMTDPTLNTRNCGCKYCTKTKSQVEVNQTQNLRGLQRAPEHHLRGTNPAPGEVMTHARRKIIREQNKAKQEKPKVASKPEQILMALPERLRDLNSGRAFRASECVWVALAEPIPVTEDGTEIELWPAVVLSYSTKNEPTPHRPGETNYEIIAHFMFNIRLLGVNHQITVPENRLLPQLGYTPNHSLLTAVKECRPNRAFSPEFSEYTCFNPLPEFDSVLEIPPGTYTRDDALPAFTLALHIMGCLNPIWSATNAYSSDDELFQGLWWGAERIWLDDVVRLRPSREDLDPENTMGLLPPSSDDALNRALFLRLTYIMADQEDPTGTNISVGGDLYELARKETQPDSPLKPPQTPPRASIFGPPTGLLVPPPSGSVEAFAEGNSNSEPATAVSPISAESSQVMPPPPPGFVFRKLLKTGNEMVLDIGAVAGRYYHQILQAETMSRVIRILDGERVKAGETVNGTIEGYARERIRQSRAGPQAFEAAKDALIQLMTLTGLYLGQGNAMHPEQWAKGRLNTIKGAEANGRINLFQQWTRLEGSSDIEMLDP
;
A
#
# COMPACT_ATOMS: atom_id res chain seq x y z
N MET A 1 -6.94 35.26 -23.65
CA MET A 1 -7.97 34.22 -23.41
C MET A 1 -7.43 33.32 -22.31
N VAL A 2 -8.02 33.40 -21.11
CA VAL A 2 -7.48 32.81 -19.89
C VAL A 2 -7.82 31.32 -19.85
N ALA A 3 -6.83 30.46 -20.09
CA ALA A 3 -6.92 29.03 -19.82
C ALA A 3 -6.88 28.84 -18.30
N GLY A 4 -8.03 28.52 -17.70
CA GLY A 4 -8.11 28.22 -16.28
C GLY A 4 -7.31 26.97 -15.94
N ALA A 5 -6.37 27.10 -15.01
CA ALA A 5 -5.63 26.01 -14.42
C ALA A 5 -6.58 24.92 -13.89
N GLY A 6 -6.62 23.77 -14.57
CA GLY A 6 -7.29 22.57 -14.12
C GLY A 6 -6.24 21.55 -13.69
N ILE A 7 -6.43 20.91 -12.53
CA ILE A 7 -5.59 19.80 -12.04
C ILE A 7 -5.66 18.58 -12.98
N PHE A 8 -6.74 18.42 -13.73
CA PHE A 8 -6.91 17.31 -14.67
C PHE A 8 -6.30 17.65 -16.03
N THR A 9 -5.43 16.76 -16.50
CA THR A 9 -4.79 16.90 -17.80
C THR A 9 -5.84 16.86 -18.91
N ASP A 10 -5.71 17.77 -19.88
CA ASP A 10 -6.49 17.70 -21.12
C ASP A 10 -5.84 16.66 -22.02
N THR A 11 -6.50 15.53 -22.22
CA THR A 11 -5.96 14.45 -23.06
C THR A 11 -6.03 14.79 -24.55
N GLY A 12 -6.75 15.86 -24.91
CA GLY A 12 -7.07 16.23 -26.29
C GLY A 12 -7.95 15.20 -27.01
N GLN A 13 -8.47 14.20 -26.30
CA GLN A 13 -9.13 13.04 -26.88
C GLN A 13 -10.54 12.86 -26.29
N ILE A 14 -11.55 12.82 -27.16
CA ILE A 14 -12.94 12.54 -26.75
C ILE A 14 -13.17 11.03 -26.60
N GLY A 15 -12.35 10.19 -27.22
CA GLY A 15 -12.48 8.75 -27.21
C GLY A 15 -11.13 8.03 -27.38
N PRO A 16 -11.12 6.70 -27.25
CA PRO A 16 -9.92 5.87 -27.27
C PRO A 16 -9.24 5.82 -28.65
N LYS A 17 -7.90 5.63 -28.67
CA LYS A 17 -7.08 5.34 -29.86
C LYS A 17 -6.98 3.84 -30.20
N GLU A 18 -7.57 2.98 -29.37
CA GLU A 18 -7.46 1.53 -29.47
C GLU A 18 -8.39 0.96 -30.56
N SER A 19 -7.91 0.01 -31.36
CA SER A 19 -8.66 -0.60 -32.46
C SER A 19 -9.84 -1.49 -32.01
N ASN A 20 -9.87 -1.91 -30.74
CA ASN A 20 -10.92 -2.74 -30.14
C ASN A 20 -11.96 -1.93 -29.35
N ALA A 21 -11.98 -0.61 -29.50
CA ALA A 21 -12.89 0.25 -28.78
C ALA A 21 -14.19 0.56 -29.55
N GLN A 22 -15.29 0.68 -28.82
CA GLN A 22 -16.61 1.00 -29.36
C GLN A 22 -17.29 2.11 -28.53
N MET A 23 -17.78 3.15 -29.21
CA MET A 23 -18.52 4.23 -28.55
C MET A 23 -20.01 3.91 -28.50
N LEU A 24 -20.63 4.17 -27.36
CA LEU A 24 -22.06 4.08 -27.11
C LEU A 24 -22.65 5.49 -27.10
N GLU A 25 -23.80 5.64 -27.75
CA GLU A 25 -24.59 6.88 -27.74
C GLU A 25 -25.79 6.74 -26.82
N TRP A 26 -26.20 7.84 -26.20
CA TRP A 26 -27.37 7.86 -25.33
C TRP A 26 -28.64 7.91 -26.19
N PRO A 27 -29.53 6.90 -26.12
CA PRO A 27 -30.76 6.91 -26.88
C PRO A 27 -31.81 7.86 -26.28
N ARG A 28 -31.60 8.33 -25.04
CA ARG A 28 -32.55 9.13 -24.26
C ARG A 28 -31.88 9.81 -23.06
N THR A 29 -32.57 10.76 -22.46
CA THR A 29 -32.15 11.50 -21.27
C THR A 29 -33.37 11.84 -20.41
N ASP A 30 -33.20 11.93 -19.09
CA ASP A 30 -34.13 12.60 -18.17
C ASP A 30 -33.69 14.03 -17.82
N GLY A 31 -32.64 14.54 -18.47
CA GLY A 31 -32.16 15.91 -18.31
C GLY A 31 -32.86 16.89 -19.26
N ASP A 32 -33.03 18.13 -18.80
CA ASP A 32 -33.54 19.24 -19.60
C ASP A 32 -32.38 20.10 -20.11
N ALA A 33 -32.07 20.02 -21.40
CA ALA A 33 -31.00 20.81 -22.01
C ALA A 33 -31.29 22.32 -22.04
N SER A 34 -32.56 22.72 -22.01
CA SER A 34 -32.97 24.14 -21.97
C SER A 34 -32.86 24.74 -20.57
N ARG A 35 -33.00 23.91 -19.53
CA ARG A 35 -32.88 24.29 -18.11
C ARG A 35 -32.12 23.22 -17.33
N PRO A 36 -30.80 23.08 -17.56
CA PRO A 36 -30.02 22.05 -16.90
C PRO A 36 -30.08 22.22 -15.39
N ARG A 37 -30.52 21.17 -14.69
CA ARG A 37 -30.67 21.20 -13.23
C ARG A 37 -29.29 21.26 -12.58
N ARG A 38 -28.99 22.41 -11.98
CA ARG A 38 -27.70 22.72 -11.33
C ARG A 38 -27.88 22.87 -9.82
N PRO A 39 -26.84 22.59 -9.00
CA PRO A 39 -26.85 22.92 -7.58
C PRO A 39 -27.10 24.42 -7.35
N THR A 40 -28.06 24.76 -6.49
CA THR A 40 -28.38 26.14 -6.12
C THR A 40 -27.42 26.66 -5.04
N GLY A 41 -27.08 27.96 -5.08
CA GLY A 41 -26.30 28.62 -4.02
C GLY A 41 -24.78 28.43 -4.09
N ILE A 42 -24.24 28.03 -5.25
CA ILE A 42 -22.79 27.90 -5.51
C ILE A 42 -22.46 28.58 -6.83
N SER A 43 -21.35 29.31 -6.89
CA SER A 43 -20.92 30.04 -8.09
C SER A 43 -20.41 29.10 -9.19
N PHE A 44 -20.46 29.54 -10.44
CA PHE A 44 -19.76 28.92 -11.58
C PHE A 44 -18.55 29.74 -12.05
N THR A 45 -18.24 30.81 -11.32
CA THR A 45 -17.05 31.64 -11.52
C THR A 45 -16.13 31.48 -10.32
N ASN A 46 -14.83 31.47 -10.60
CA ASN A 46 -13.79 31.41 -9.58
C ASN A 46 -13.73 32.77 -8.84
N ASN A 47 -14.60 32.94 -7.84
CA ASN A 47 -14.62 34.11 -6.99
C ASN A 47 -14.02 33.73 -5.64
N GLN A 48 -13.07 34.55 -5.18
CA GLN A 48 -12.44 34.42 -3.86
C GLN A 48 -13.22 35.24 -2.84
N ASP A 49 -13.46 34.69 -1.64
CA ASP A 49 -13.98 35.47 -0.51
C ASP A 49 -12.88 36.31 0.17
N LYS A 50 -13.25 37.14 1.14
CA LYS A 50 -12.33 38.07 1.82
C LYS A 50 -11.24 37.31 2.60
N GLU A 51 -11.52 36.06 2.95
CA GLU A 51 -10.68 35.14 3.70
C GLU A 51 -9.82 34.25 2.78
N GLY A 52 -9.91 34.46 1.47
CA GLY A 52 -9.07 33.77 0.49
C GLY A 52 -9.59 32.40 0.03
N ASN A 53 -10.80 32.00 0.43
CA ASN A 53 -11.42 30.74 0.04
C ASN A 53 -12.20 30.84 -1.27
N VAL A 54 -12.30 29.71 -1.96
CA VAL A 54 -13.12 29.53 -3.16
C VAL A 54 -14.24 28.53 -2.89
N ASN A 55 -15.37 28.69 -3.58
CA ASN A 55 -16.49 27.76 -3.57
C ASN A 55 -17.26 27.86 -4.90
N TYR A 56 -16.80 27.14 -5.92
CA TYR A 56 -17.37 27.22 -7.25
C TYR A 56 -17.29 25.91 -8.04
N TYR A 57 -18.13 25.80 -9.07
CA TYR A 57 -18.12 24.71 -10.03
C TYR A 57 -17.40 25.10 -11.31
N ARG A 58 -16.37 24.33 -11.67
CA ARG A 58 -15.74 24.39 -13.00
C ARG A 58 -16.28 23.26 -13.86
N GLN A 59 -16.75 23.55 -15.06
CA GLN A 59 -17.16 22.50 -15.99
C GLN A 59 -15.92 21.73 -16.47
N VAL A 60 -16.00 20.39 -16.42
CA VAL A 60 -14.96 19.49 -16.91
C VAL A 60 -15.26 19.20 -18.38
N ARG A 61 -14.29 19.44 -19.27
CA ARG A 61 -14.45 19.17 -20.71
C ARG A 61 -14.42 17.67 -20.98
N ASP A 62 -15.02 17.26 -22.10
CA ASP A 62 -15.06 15.85 -22.47
C ASP A 62 -13.67 15.26 -22.78
N THR A 63 -12.71 16.10 -23.15
CA THR A 63 -11.32 15.71 -23.38
C THR A 63 -10.47 15.65 -22.12
N GLU A 64 -10.94 16.16 -20.98
CA GLU A 64 -10.20 16.08 -19.72
C GLU A 64 -10.24 14.66 -19.15
N GLU A 65 -9.11 14.23 -18.58
CA GLU A 65 -8.89 12.87 -18.06
C GLU A 65 -10.01 12.39 -17.11
N ALA A 66 -10.53 13.29 -16.27
CA ALA A 66 -11.64 13.00 -15.37
C ALA A 66 -12.92 12.59 -16.13
N SER A 67 -13.28 13.30 -17.20
CA SER A 67 -14.46 12.97 -18.03
C SER A 67 -14.25 11.67 -18.79
N VAL A 68 -13.07 11.52 -19.40
CA VAL A 68 -12.62 10.31 -20.11
C VAL A 68 -12.76 9.07 -19.22
N SER A 69 -12.22 9.13 -18.00
CA SER A 69 -12.28 8.04 -17.01
C SER A 69 -13.72 7.68 -16.60
N TRP A 70 -14.58 8.67 -16.38
CA TRP A 70 -15.99 8.39 -16.07
C TRP A 70 -16.73 7.77 -17.25
N ARG A 71 -16.57 8.30 -18.47
CA ARG A 71 -17.27 7.80 -19.65
C ARG A 71 -16.84 6.39 -20.04
N LYS A 72 -15.59 6.00 -19.81
CA LYS A 72 -15.09 4.62 -19.95
C LYS A 72 -15.76 3.66 -18.96
N ASP A 73 -15.75 4.00 -17.68
CA ASP A 73 -16.31 3.14 -16.63
C ASP A 73 -17.82 2.96 -16.74
N ILE A 74 -18.54 4.01 -17.13
CA ILE A 74 -19.98 3.96 -17.37
C ILE A 74 -20.27 3.16 -18.64
N GLY A 75 -19.52 3.39 -19.73
CA GLY A 75 -19.70 2.66 -20.98
C GLY A 75 -19.48 1.17 -20.83
N THR A 76 -18.44 0.78 -20.10
CA THR A 76 -18.15 -0.63 -19.79
C THR A 76 -19.28 -1.27 -18.99
N TYR A 77 -19.77 -0.60 -17.94
CA TYR A 77 -20.88 -1.10 -17.12
C TYR A 77 -22.18 -1.26 -17.92
N VAL A 78 -22.53 -0.27 -18.74
CA VAL A 78 -23.74 -0.31 -19.57
C VAL A 78 -23.64 -1.42 -20.62
N ALA A 79 -22.48 -1.58 -21.25
CA ALA A 79 -22.25 -2.62 -22.25
C ALA A 79 -22.45 -4.03 -21.68
N GLU A 80 -21.90 -4.29 -20.48
CA GLU A 80 -22.11 -5.53 -19.75
C GLU A 80 -23.59 -5.74 -19.42
N ALA A 81 -24.28 -4.71 -18.94
CA ALA A 81 -25.70 -4.78 -18.61
C ALA A 81 -26.61 -4.98 -19.85
N MET A 82 -26.13 -4.61 -21.04
CA MET A 82 -26.80 -4.83 -22.33
C MET A 82 -26.39 -6.14 -23.01
N GLY A 83 -25.47 -6.91 -22.44
CA GLY A 83 -24.97 -8.16 -23.03
C GLY A 83 -24.15 -7.96 -24.31
N LEU A 84 -23.46 -6.82 -24.45
CA LEU A 84 -22.60 -6.57 -25.61
C LEU A 84 -21.35 -7.47 -25.60
N PRO A 85 -20.74 -7.76 -26.77
CA PRO A 85 -19.61 -8.69 -26.86
C PRO A 85 -18.46 -8.40 -25.89
N ALA A 86 -18.01 -9.43 -25.18
CA ALA A 86 -16.82 -9.39 -24.33
C ALA A 86 -15.53 -9.20 -25.16
N GLY A 87 -14.51 -8.58 -24.56
CA GLY A 87 -13.22 -8.32 -25.23
C GLY A 87 -13.10 -6.98 -25.98
N LYS A 88 -14.20 -6.20 -26.05
CA LYS A 88 -14.17 -4.81 -26.52
C LYS A 88 -14.19 -3.83 -25.35
N VAL A 89 -13.61 -2.64 -25.55
CA VAL A 89 -13.67 -1.55 -24.57
C VAL A 89 -14.77 -0.58 -24.97
N TYR A 90 -15.78 -0.42 -24.11
CA TYR A 90 -16.93 0.42 -24.39
C TYR A 90 -16.84 1.77 -23.68
N TRP A 91 -17.20 2.83 -24.40
CA TRP A 91 -17.11 4.21 -23.94
C TRP A 91 -18.41 4.96 -24.21
N MET A 92 -18.82 5.85 -23.31
CA MET A 92 -19.89 6.80 -23.66
C MET A 92 -19.33 7.93 -24.52
N LYS A 93 -19.98 8.22 -25.66
CA LYS A 93 -19.54 9.27 -26.61
C LYS A 93 -19.50 10.67 -25.99
N GLY A 94 -20.40 10.94 -25.06
CA GLY A 94 -20.48 12.16 -24.27
C GLY A 94 -21.41 11.93 -23.08
N TRP A 95 -21.94 13.01 -22.52
CA TRP A 95 -22.99 12.94 -21.49
C TRP A 95 -24.39 12.88 -22.12
N PRO A 96 -25.41 12.34 -21.42
CA PRO A 96 -26.79 12.45 -21.88
C PRO A 96 -27.17 13.92 -22.09
N ALA A 97 -28.10 14.21 -23.00
CA ALA A 97 -28.51 15.59 -23.24
C ALA A 97 -29.00 16.25 -21.93
N GLY A 98 -28.55 17.47 -21.65
CA GLY A 98 -28.82 18.20 -20.39
C GLY A 98 -27.90 17.85 -19.21
N TYR A 99 -26.97 16.92 -19.37
CA TYR A 99 -25.97 16.58 -18.36
C TYR A 99 -24.61 17.24 -18.60
N ALA A 100 -23.89 17.53 -17.52
CA ALA A 100 -22.50 17.96 -17.56
C ALA A 100 -21.74 17.54 -16.29
N LEU A 101 -20.47 17.20 -16.46
CA LEU A 101 -19.54 16.90 -15.37
C LEU A 101 -18.90 18.21 -14.87
N TYR A 102 -18.85 18.38 -13.56
CA TYR A 102 -18.26 19.54 -12.91
C TYR A 102 -17.25 19.14 -11.83
N ASP A 103 -16.21 19.93 -11.68
CA ASP A 103 -15.25 19.92 -10.58
C ASP A 103 -15.67 21.01 -9.57
N HIS A 104 -16.11 20.57 -8.38
CA HIS A 104 -16.44 21.45 -7.26
C HIS A 104 -15.16 21.79 -6.50
N GLN A 105 -14.72 23.04 -6.59
CA GLN A 105 -13.57 23.53 -5.84
C GLN A 105 -14.05 24.27 -4.60
N LYS A 106 -13.65 23.78 -3.42
CA LYS A 106 -14.02 24.36 -2.13
C LYS A 106 -12.86 24.39 -1.14
N GLY A 107 -12.52 25.57 -0.63
CA GLY A 107 -11.50 25.75 0.41
C GLY A 107 -10.52 26.87 0.08
N GLN A 108 -9.45 26.97 0.84
CA GLN A 108 -8.45 28.03 0.70
C GLN A 108 -7.58 27.80 -0.54
N LEU A 109 -7.30 28.87 -1.30
CA LEU A 109 -6.25 28.84 -2.32
C LEU A 109 -4.86 28.78 -1.64
N PRO A 110 -3.85 28.12 -2.24
CA PRO A 110 -3.84 27.58 -3.60
C PRO A 110 -4.43 26.17 -3.75
N ASN A 111 -4.76 25.48 -2.65
CA ASN A 111 -5.10 24.05 -2.66
C ASN A 111 -6.55 23.79 -2.20
N PRO A 112 -7.57 24.22 -2.98
CA PRO A 112 -8.95 23.93 -2.63
C PRO A 112 -9.21 22.42 -2.74
N ARG A 113 -10.20 21.91 -2.01
CA ARG A 113 -10.68 20.53 -2.16
C ARG A 113 -11.45 20.41 -3.47
N HIS A 114 -11.19 19.35 -4.24
CA HIS A 114 -11.84 19.06 -5.52
C HIS A 114 -12.80 17.87 -5.39
N ASP A 115 -14.08 18.06 -5.76
CA ASP A 115 -15.06 16.96 -5.86
C ASP A 115 -15.70 16.91 -7.25
N LEU A 116 -15.64 15.77 -7.93
CA LEU A 116 -16.27 15.59 -9.25
C LEU A 116 -17.74 15.21 -9.12
N TYR A 117 -18.63 16.03 -9.69
CA TYR A 117 -20.08 15.81 -9.68
C TYR A 117 -20.68 15.85 -11.09
N LEU A 118 -21.51 14.86 -11.39
CA LEU A 118 -22.31 14.85 -12.61
C LEU A 118 -23.69 15.45 -12.32
N CYS A 119 -24.04 16.54 -13.02
CA CYS A 119 -25.29 17.29 -12.84
C CYS A 119 -26.15 17.19 -14.10
N GLY A 120 -27.48 17.32 -13.96
CA GLY A 120 -28.40 17.37 -15.10
C GLY A 120 -29.72 16.60 -14.95
N SER A 121 -29.77 15.62 -14.04
CA SER A 121 -30.94 14.74 -13.86
C SER A 121 -32.18 15.45 -13.34
N ALA A 122 -33.36 14.98 -13.78
CA ALA A 122 -34.63 15.37 -13.18
C ALA A 122 -34.78 14.90 -11.72
N VAL A 123 -34.12 13.80 -11.30
CA VAL A 123 -34.34 13.21 -9.97
C VAL A 123 -33.40 13.74 -8.88
N THR A 124 -32.17 14.15 -9.24
CA THR A 124 -31.18 14.69 -8.29
C THR A 124 -30.46 15.89 -8.87
N ALA A 125 -30.05 16.82 -8.00
CA ALA A 125 -29.23 17.96 -8.41
C ALA A 125 -27.81 17.56 -8.85
N ARG A 126 -27.29 16.44 -8.31
CA ARG A 126 -25.95 15.92 -8.62
C ARG A 126 -25.79 14.45 -8.22
N PHE A 127 -25.04 13.71 -9.02
CA PHE A 127 -24.43 12.43 -8.66
C PHE A 127 -22.98 12.68 -8.23
N ARG A 128 -22.60 12.14 -7.07
CA ARG A 128 -21.29 12.36 -6.43
C ARG A 128 -20.23 11.34 -6.79
N SER A 129 -20.61 10.28 -7.50
CA SER A 129 -19.66 9.28 -8.00
C SER A 129 -20.20 8.53 -9.22
N LYS A 130 -19.30 7.86 -9.94
CA LYS A 130 -19.63 6.96 -11.05
C LYS A 130 -20.68 5.92 -10.65
N ASN A 131 -20.53 5.32 -9.46
CA ASN A 131 -21.41 4.26 -8.97
C ASN A 131 -22.80 4.77 -8.59
N GLU A 132 -22.94 6.03 -8.17
CA GLU A 132 -24.26 6.62 -7.97
C GLU A 132 -25.01 6.77 -9.31
N PHE A 133 -24.28 7.04 -10.40
CA PHE A 133 -24.87 7.25 -11.73
C PHE A 133 -25.05 5.96 -12.53
N LYS A 134 -24.20 4.94 -12.37
CA LYS A 134 -24.23 3.69 -13.18
C LYS A 134 -25.63 3.05 -13.30
N PRO A 135 -26.40 2.80 -12.22
CA PRO A 135 -27.75 2.25 -12.36
C PRO A 135 -28.70 3.16 -13.13
N HIS A 136 -28.53 4.47 -12.99
CA HIS A 136 -29.28 5.48 -13.74
C HIS A 136 -28.89 5.48 -15.22
N ALA A 137 -27.60 5.34 -15.53
CA ALA A 137 -27.09 5.18 -16.89
C ALA A 137 -27.64 3.93 -17.57
N LYS A 138 -27.66 2.78 -16.87
CA LYS A 138 -28.29 1.55 -17.39
C LYS A 138 -29.75 1.81 -17.72
N TRP A 139 -30.51 2.39 -16.79
CA TRP A 139 -31.92 2.72 -17.01
C TRP A 139 -32.13 3.63 -18.23
N LEU A 140 -31.33 4.69 -18.36
CA LEU A 140 -31.36 5.54 -19.56
C LEU A 140 -31.09 4.74 -20.84
N MET A 141 -30.18 3.78 -20.81
CA MET A 141 -29.84 3.00 -22.00
C MET A 141 -30.89 1.93 -22.33
N THR A 142 -31.51 1.31 -21.33
CA THR A 142 -32.32 0.10 -21.53
C THR A 142 -33.83 0.30 -21.40
N ASP A 143 -34.31 1.32 -20.68
CA ASP A 143 -35.75 1.52 -20.46
C ASP A 143 -36.37 2.49 -21.47
N PRO A 144 -37.25 2.03 -22.39
CA PRO A 144 -37.87 2.90 -23.40
C PRO A 144 -38.96 3.81 -22.82
N THR A 145 -39.48 3.53 -21.63
CA THR A 145 -40.60 4.26 -21.01
C THR A 145 -40.14 5.44 -20.15
N LEU A 146 -38.84 5.50 -19.80
CA LEU A 146 -38.30 6.42 -18.82
C LEU A 146 -39.13 6.46 -17.52
N ASN A 147 -39.66 5.30 -17.11
CA ASN A 147 -40.32 5.17 -15.82
C ASN A 147 -39.27 5.03 -14.71
N THR A 148 -39.19 6.02 -13.83
CA THR A 148 -38.20 6.06 -12.75
C THR A 148 -38.32 4.89 -11.77
N ARG A 149 -39.46 4.19 -11.71
CA ARG A 149 -39.65 2.98 -10.90
C ARG A 149 -38.78 1.81 -11.34
N ASN A 150 -38.38 1.79 -12.62
CA ASN A 150 -37.51 0.75 -13.17
C ASN A 150 -36.02 1.09 -13.00
N CYS A 151 -35.69 2.27 -12.46
CA CYS A 151 -34.33 2.69 -12.21
C CYS A 151 -33.87 2.22 -10.83
N GLY A 152 -32.74 1.50 -10.78
CA GLY A 152 -32.13 1.02 -9.54
C GLY A 152 -31.20 2.02 -8.84
N CYS A 153 -31.16 3.29 -9.24
CA CYS A 153 -30.27 4.28 -8.62
C CYS A 153 -30.86 4.77 -7.29
N LYS A 154 -29.98 5.14 -6.34
CA LYS A 154 -30.39 5.55 -4.99
C LYS A 154 -31.37 6.73 -4.94
N TYR A 155 -31.39 7.56 -5.98
CA TYR A 155 -32.26 8.73 -6.07
C TYR A 155 -33.65 8.36 -6.57
N CYS A 156 -33.76 7.51 -7.59
CA CYS A 156 -35.05 7.03 -8.10
C CYS A 156 -35.73 6.09 -7.10
N THR A 157 -34.96 5.20 -6.45
CA THR A 157 -35.47 4.28 -5.42
C THR A 157 -35.68 4.97 -4.07
N LYS A 158 -35.20 6.22 -3.90
CA LYS A 158 -35.15 6.95 -2.63
C LYS A 158 -34.38 6.21 -1.52
N THR A 159 -33.52 5.25 -1.86
CA THR A 159 -32.63 4.55 -0.93
C THR A 159 -31.56 5.52 -0.41
N LYS A 160 -31.44 5.67 0.91
CA LYS A 160 -30.42 6.59 1.51
C LYS A 160 -29.00 6.01 1.44
N SER A 161 -28.87 4.69 1.33
CA SER A 161 -27.60 3.97 1.31
C SER A 161 -27.13 3.69 -0.13
N GLN A 162 -26.01 4.29 -0.54
CA GLN A 162 -25.37 3.94 -1.81
C GLN A 162 -24.79 2.52 -1.79
N VAL A 163 -24.47 2.01 -0.61
CA VAL A 163 -23.92 0.67 -0.43
C VAL A 163 -24.94 -0.40 -0.74
N GLU A 164 -26.17 -0.20 -0.26
CA GLU A 164 -27.29 -1.09 -0.55
C GLU A 164 -27.52 -1.16 -2.06
N VAL A 165 -27.50 -0.01 -2.74
CA VAL A 165 -27.59 0.05 -4.20
C VAL A 165 -26.41 -0.66 -4.88
N ASN A 166 -25.18 -0.51 -4.37
CA ASN A 166 -24.03 -1.23 -4.93
C ASN A 166 -24.19 -2.75 -4.82
N GLN A 167 -24.71 -3.25 -3.70
CA GLN A 167 -24.99 -4.68 -3.50
C GLN A 167 -26.10 -5.18 -4.42
N THR A 168 -27.24 -4.50 -4.47
CA THR A 168 -28.38 -4.91 -5.32
C THR A 168 -28.08 -4.82 -6.81
N GLN A 169 -27.26 -3.86 -7.23
CA GLN A 169 -26.93 -3.62 -8.65
C GLN A 169 -25.60 -4.23 -9.08
N ASN A 170 -24.97 -5.06 -8.22
CA ASN A 170 -23.65 -5.69 -8.46
C ASN A 170 -22.55 -4.70 -8.89
N LEU A 171 -22.57 -3.48 -8.33
CA LEU A 171 -21.56 -2.47 -8.60
C LEU A 171 -20.32 -2.68 -7.72
N ARG A 172 -19.13 -2.69 -8.33
CA ARG A 172 -17.86 -2.68 -7.60
C ARG A 172 -17.63 -1.32 -6.93
N GLY A 173 -17.49 -1.27 -5.60
CA GLY A 173 -17.27 -0.05 -4.78
C GLY A 173 -17.56 -0.30 -3.29
N LEU A 174 -17.46 0.71 -2.40
CA LEU A 174 -17.72 0.58 -0.95
C LEU A 174 -19.00 -0.25 -0.67
N GLN A 175 -18.84 -1.40 -0.01
CA GLN A 175 -19.90 -2.38 0.32
C GLN A 175 -20.37 -2.33 1.79
N ARG A 176 -19.99 -1.31 2.57
CA ARG A 176 -20.49 -1.09 3.95
C ARG A 176 -21.31 0.19 4.09
N ALA A 177 -22.53 0.07 4.63
CA ALA A 177 -23.44 1.19 4.84
C ALA A 177 -22.81 2.23 5.79
N PRO A 178 -22.96 3.55 5.55
CA PRO A 178 -22.54 4.55 6.52
C PRO A 178 -23.56 4.59 7.67
N GLU A 179 -23.10 4.38 8.90
CA GLU A 179 -23.86 4.74 10.10
C GLU A 179 -24.07 6.25 10.12
N HIS A 180 -25.26 6.71 9.71
CA HIS A 180 -25.58 8.14 9.69
C HIS A 180 -26.32 8.55 10.98
N HIS A 181 -25.62 9.31 11.82
CA HIS A 181 -26.10 10.49 12.56
C HIS A 181 -27.38 10.39 13.41
N LEU A 182 -27.19 10.30 14.73
CA LEU A 182 -27.95 11.16 15.65
C LEU A 182 -27.16 12.46 15.82
N ARG A 183 -27.61 13.50 15.13
CA ARG A 183 -27.07 14.85 15.16
C ARG A 183 -27.57 15.55 16.43
N GLY A 184 -26.71 15.64 17.45
CA GLY A 184 -26.88 16.59 18.55
C GLY A 184 -26.36 17.97 18.12
N THR A 185 -27.21 18.97 18.24
CA THR A 185 -26.95 20.40 18.01
C THR A 185 -25.88 20.95 18.97
N ASN A 186 -24.91 21.69 18.44
CA ASN A 186 -23.92 22.43 19.25
C ASN A 186 -24.59 23.54 20.08
N PRO A 187 -24.24 23.72 21.36
CA PRO A 187 -24.35 25.01 22.04
C PRO A 187 -23.05 25.82 21.96
N ALA A 188 -23.19 27.12 22.15
CA ALA A 188 -22.20 28.17 22.07
C ALA A 188 -21.08 28.08 23.14
N PRO A 189 -19.95 28.79 22.97
CA PRO A 189 -18.78 28.67 23.83
C PRO A 189 -18.90 29.57 25.08
N GLY A 190 -18.70 28.98 26.26
CA GLY A 190 -18.54 29.71 27.50
C GLY A 190 -18.68 28.80 28.72
N GLU A 191 -17.64 28.80 29.56
CA GLU A 191 -17.50 28.16 30.88
C GLU A 191 -16.83 26.77 30.93
N VAL A 192 -15.66 26.75 31.56
CA VAL A 192 -14.81 25.59 31.79
C VAL A 192 -15.44 24.68 32.84
N MET A 193 -16.04 23.55 32.41
CA MET A 193 -16.53 22.49 33.29
C MET A 193 -15.39 21.57 33.77
N THR A 194 -15.21 21.49 35.10
CA THR A 194 -14.20 20.67 35.78
C THR A 194 -14.49 19.15 35.73
N HIS A 195 -13.42 18.34 35.76
CA HIS A 195 -13.43 16.88 35.63
C HIS A 195 -14.36 16.16 36.63
N ALA A 196 -14.53 16.70 37.83
CA ALA A 196 -15.37 16.10 38.88
C ALA A 196 -16.86 16.07 38.49
N ARG A 197 -17.36 17.08 37.77
CA ARG A 197 -18.78 17.18 37.40
C ARG A 197 -19.14 16.25 36.23
N ARG A 198 -18.16 15.88 35.38
CA ARG A 198 -18.34 14.87 34.30
C ARG A 198 -18.49 13.45 34.84
N LYS A 199 -17.84 13.13 35.96
CA LYS A 199 -17.92 11.80 36.61
C LYS A 199 -19.32 11.52 37.15
N ILE A 200 -19.92 12.49 37.84
CA ILE A 200 -21.25 12.37 38.45
C ILE A 200 -22.35 12.18 37.39
N ILE A 201 -22.26 12.90 36.25
CA ILE A 201 -23.22 12.75 35.15
C ILE A 201 -23.06 11.40 34.43
N ARG A 202 -21.83 10.89 34.29
CA ARG A 202 -21.57 9.55 33.73
C ARG A 202 -22.11 8.43 34.62
N GLU A 203 -21.95 8.56 35.94
CA GLU A 203 -22.44 7.57 36.91
C GLU A 203 -23.98 7.55 36.96
N GLN A 204 -24.64 8.72 36.90
CA GLN A 204 -26.11 8.79 36.85
C GLN A 204 -26.71 8.25 35.54
N ASN A 205 -25.99 8.33 34.43
CA ASN A 205 -26.43 7.77 33.15
C ASN A 205 -26.21 6.25 33.06
N LYS A 206 -25.17 5.72 33.74
CA LYS A 206 -24.89 4.27 33.80
C LYS A 206 -25.96 3.50 34.58
N ALA A 207 -26.55 4.12 35.61
CA ALA A 207 -27.60 3.53 36.43
C ALA A 207 -28.99 3.48 35.76
N LYS A 208 -29.20 4.16 34.61
CA LYS A 208 -30.50 4.18 33.88
C LYS A 208 -30.57 3.22 32.69
N GLN A 209 -29.51 2.46 32.40
CA GLN A 209 -29.40 1.61 31.21
C GLN A 209 -29.41 0.09 31.48
N GLU A 210 -29.94 -0.36 32.62
CA GLU A 210 -30.20 -1.79 32.82
C GLU A 210 -31.67 -2.13 32.52
N LYS A 211 -31.94 -2.61 31.30
CA LYS A 211 -33.10 -3.44 30.96
C LYS A 211 -32.68 -4.60 30.04
N PRO A 212 -33.39 -5.75 30.07
CA PRO A 212 -32.81 -7.04 29.68
C PRO A 212 -32.74 -7.30 28.16
N LYS A 213 -31.76 -8.14 27.80
CA LYS A 213 -31.29 -8.56 26.48
C LYS A 213 -32.37 -9.22 25.59
N VAL A 214 -32.30 -8.95 24.27
CA VAL A 214 -32.91 -9.78 23.22
C VAL A 214 -31.86 -10.07 22.13
N ALA A 215 -31.65 -11.38 21.91
CA ALA A 215 -31.05 -12.12 20.79
C ALA A 215 -29.72 -11.66 20.16
N SER A 216 -28.73 -12.56 20.22
CA SER A 216 -27.44 -12.51 19.53
C SER A 216 -27.60 -12.45 18.01
N LYS A 217 -26.86 -11.52 17.38
CA LYS A 217 -26.62 -11.52 15.92
C LYS A 217 -25.74 -12.72 15.54
N PRO A 218 -25.91 -13.32 14.35
CA PRO A 218 -25.02 -14.37 13.87
C PRO A 218 -23.60 -13.82 13.70
N GLU A 219 -22.60 -14.62 14.08
CA GLU A 219 -21.17 -14.38 13.87
C GLU A 219 -20.92 -13.87 12.45
N GLN A 220 -20.34 -12.67 12.34
CA GLN A 220 -19.84 -12.16 11.07
C GLN A 220 -18.68 -13.05 10.63
N ILE A 221 -18.91 -13.87 9.60
CA ILE A 221 -17.86 -14.58 8.88
C ILE A 221 -16.80 -13.55 8.46
N LEU A 222 -15.56 -13.71 8.93
CA LEU A 222 -14.41 -12.89 8.56
C LEU A 222 -14.14 -13.02 7.06
N MET A 223 -14.73 -12.15 6.25
CA MET A 223 -14.33 -12.04 4.85
C MET A 223 -13.00 -11.28 4.79
N ALA A 224 -11.94 -11.98 4.37
CA ALA A 224 -10.64 -11.37 4.11
C ALA A 224 -10.79 -10.23 3.09
N LEU A 225 -10.12 -9.11 3.35
CA LEU A 225 -10.18 -7.96 2.45
C LEU A 225 -9.61 -8.28 1.06
N PRO A 226 -10.21 -7.79 -0.04
CA PRO A 226 -9.70 -8.04 -1.38
C PRO A 226 -8.27 -7.54 -1.63
N GLU A 227 -7.87 -6.46 -0.97
CA GLU A 227 -6.50 -5.92 -1.02
C GLU A 227 -5.51 -6.88 -0.35
N ARG A 228 -5.84 -7.34 0.87
CA ARG A 228 -5.08 -8.35 1.61
C ARG A 228 -4.86 -9.60 0.76
N LEU A 229 -5.94 -10.19 0.24
CA LEU A 229 -5.87 -11.39 -0.60
C LEU A 229 -5.00 -11.16 -1.85
N ARG A 230 -5.10 -9.97 -2.46
CA ARG A 230 -4.31 -9.63 -3.64
C ARG A 230 -2.83 -9.47 -3.33
N ASP A 231 -2.47 -8.90 -2.19
CA ASP A 231 -1.07 -8.75 -1.80
C ASP A 231 -0.46 -10.11 -1.48
N LEU A 232 -1.15 -10.90 -0.67
CA LEU A 232 -0.74 -12.22 -0.23
C LEU A 232 -0.63 -13.24 -1.38
N ASN A 233 -1.56 -13.23 -2.33
CA ASN A 233 -1.59 -14.22 -3.42
C ASN A 233 -0.83 -13.78 -4.68
N SER A 234 -0.29 -12.56 -4.72
CA SER A 234 0.36 -12.06 -5.92
C SER A 234 1.78 -12.53 -6.15
N GLY A 235 2.48 -12.95 -5.09
CA GLY A 235 3.91 -13.24 -5.14
C GLY A 235 4.82 -12.01 -5.27
N ARG A 236 4.28 -10.78 -5.27
CA ARG A 236 5.06 -9.53 -5.29
C ARG A 236 5.77 -9.30 -3.96
N ALA A 237 6.96 -8.74 -4.01
CA ALA A 237 7.70 -8.34 -2.80
C ALA A 237 7.17 -7.03 -2.18
N PHE A 238 6.62 -6.12 -2.99
CA PHE A 238 6.26 -4.76 -2.57
C PHE A 238 4.76 -4.47 -2.69
N ARG A 239 4.26 -3.63 -1.79
CA ARG A 239 2.85 -3.21 -1.70
C ARG A 239 2.72 -1.70 -1.91
N ALA A 240 1.52 -1.26 -2.27
CA ALA A 240 1.24 0.17 -2.48
C ALA A 240 1.45 0.96 -1.18
N SER A 241 2.01 2.16 -1.29
CA SER A 241 2.37 3.09 -0.20
C SER A 241 3.52 2.65 0.71
N GLU A 242 4.28 1.62 0.34
CA GLU A 242 5.52 1.25 1.03
C GLU A 242 6.68 2.15 0.65
N CYS A 243 7.60 2.35 1.59
CA CYS A 243 8.88 2.98 1.27
C CYS A 243 9.88 1.91 0.82
N VAL A 244 10.61 2.22 -0.24
CA VAL A 244 11.59 1.35 -0.87
C VAL A 244 12.83 2.14 -1.24
N TRP A 245 13.92 1.43 -1.44
CA TRP A 245 15.11 1.96 -2.09
C TRP A 245 15.13 1.54 -3.56
N VAL A 246 15.59 2.44 -4.43
CA VAL A 246 15.73 2.19 -5.86
C VAL A 246 17.21 2.23 -6.18
N ALA A 247 17.75 1.13 -6.72
CA ALA A 247 19.16 1.09 -7.12
C ALA A 247 19.43 1.99 -8.32
N LEU A 248 20.49 2.79 -8.24
CA LEU A 248 20.93 3.67 -9.33
C LEU A 248 21.77 2.89 -10.35
N ALA A 249 21.57 3.17 -11.64
CA ALA A 249 22.39 2.57 -12.69
C ALA A 249 23.83 3.09 -12.62
N GLU A 250 23.99 4.36 -12.28
CA GLU A 250 25.26 5.00 -12.02
C GLU A 250 25.21 5.59 -10.60
N PRO A 251 26.00 5.06 -9.65
CA PRO A 251 26.16 5.68 -8.34
C PRO A 251 26.61 7.14 -8.48
N ILE A 252 26.07 8.02 -7.63
CA ILE A 252 26.34 9.46 -7.71
C ILE A 252 27.44 9.81 -6.70
N PRO A 253 28.63 10.22 -7.13
CA PRO A 253 29.69 10.64 -6.23
C PRO A 253 29.31 11.93 -5.49
N VAL A 254 29.54 11.93 -4.18
CA VAL A 254 29.19 13.03 -3.27
C VAL A 254 30.43 13.73 -2.73
N THR A 255 31.50 12.98 -2.50
CA THR A 255 32.77 13.47 -1.94
C THR A 255 33.93 12.90 -2.75
N GLU A 256 35.08 13.57 -2.68
CA GLU A 256 36.29 13.16 -3.42
C GLU A 256 36.88 11.83 -2.92
N ASP A 257 36.56 11.42 -1.70
CA ASP A 257 37.02 10.17 -1.07
C ASP A 257 36.32 8.90 -1.60
N GLY A 258 35.40 9.05 -2.56
CA GLY A 258 34.67 7.94 -3.19
C GLY A 258 33.36 7.58 -2.48
N THR A 259 32.83 8.44 -1.61
CA THR A 259 31.47 8.23 -1.08
C THR A 259 30.43 8.52 -2.16
N GLU A 260 29.52 7.59 -2.38
CA GLU A 260 28.53 7.63 -3.45
C GLU A 260 27.11 7.37 -2.91
N ILE A 261 26.11 7.96 -3.57
CA ILE A 261 24.71 7.57 -3.43
C ILE A 261 24.47 6.43 -4.42
N GLU A 262 24.19 5.23 -3.91
CA GLU A 262 23.96 4.04 -4.75
C GLU A 262 22.48 3.66 -4.85
N LEU A 263 21.69 4.05 -3.85
CA LEU A 263 20.25 3.82 -3.81
C LEU A 263 19.51 5.10 -3.41
N TRP A 264 18.38 5.36 -4.07
CA TRP A 264 17.53 6.51 -3.79
C TRP A 264 16.21 6.09 -3.12
N PRO A 265 15.75 6.79 -2.08
CA PRO A 265 14.52 6.43 -1.39
C PRO A 265 13.28 6.83 -2.20
N ALA A 266 12.27 5.97 -2.21
CA ALA A 266 11.04 6.16 -2.97
C ALA A 266 9.82 5.58 -2.25
N VAL A 267 8.63 5.94 -2.71
CA VAL A 267 7.36 5.37 -2.27
C VAL A 267 6.68 4.67 -3.43
N VAL A 268 6.22 3.44 -3.22
CA VAL A 268 5.43 2.69 -4.21
C VAL A 268 4.05 3.32 -4.32
N LEU A 269 3.65 3.73 -5.53
CA LEU A 269 2.32 4.28 -5.80
C LEU A 269 1.36 3.19 -6.28
N SER A 270 1.80 2.41 -7.26
CA SER A 270 1.03 1.32 -7.85
C SER A 270 1.94 0.30 -8.52
N TYR A 271 1.36 -0.79 -9.02
CA TYR A 271 2.09 -1.82 -9.76
C TYR A 271 1.28 -2.31 -10.95
N SER A 272 1.98 -2.94 -11.88
CA SER A 272 1.43 -3.66 -13.02
C SER A 272 2.28 -4.90 -13.29
N THR A 273 1.77 -5.79 -14.14
CA THR A 273 2.49 -6.97 -14.58
C THR A 273 2.73 -6.84 -16.08
N LYS A 274 3.99 -6.98 -16.49
CA LYS A 274 4.39 -7.05 -17.89
C LYS A 274 4.72 -8.51 -18.21
N ASN A 275 4.05 -9.07 -19.20
CA ASN A 275 4.27 -10.45 -19.62
C ASN A 275 5.18 -10.47 -20.84
N GLU A 276 6.29 -11.18 -20.76
CA GLU A 276 7.24 -11.35 -21.86
C GLU A 276 7.35 -12.83 -22.22
N PRO A 277 7.21 -13.21 -23.51
CA PRO A 277 7.49 -14.58 -23.92
C PRO A 277 9.00 -14.84 -23.77
N THR A 278 9.39 -16.04 -23.36
CA THR A 278 10.80 -16.44 -23.37
C THR A 278 11.39 -16.28 -24.79
N PRO A 279 12.70 -16.02 -24.95
CA PRO A 279 13.31 -16.01 -26.27
C PRO A 279 13.26 -17.42 -26.89
N HIS A 280 12.73 -17.57 -28.11
CA HIS A 280 12.68 -18.85 -28.83
C HIS A 280 13.47 -18.82 -30.12
N ARG A 281 13.95 -19.98 -30.55
CA ARG A 281 14.51 -20.14 -31.90
C ARG A 281 13.38 -20.11 -32.92
N PRO A 282 13.61 -19.61 -34.15
CA PRO A 282 12.62 -19.65 -35.21
C PRO A 282 12.14 -21.10 -35.45
N GLY A 283 10.86 -21.38 -35.20
CA GLY A 283 10.23 -22.69 -35.39
C GLY A 283 9.82 -23.43 -34.10
N GLU A 284 10.23 -22.96 -32.91
CA GLU A 284 9.73 -23.51 -31.64
C GLU A 284 8.36 -22.93 -31.28
N THR A 285 7.38 -23.81 -31.04
CA THR A 285 6.00 -23.44 -30.66
C THR A 285 5.77 -23.42 -29.15
N ASN A 286 6.69 -23.98 -28.36
CA ASN A 286 6.61 -23.97 -26.91
C ASN A 286 7.24 -22.68 -26.42
N TYR A 287 6.42 -21.78 -25.87
CA TYR A 287 6.91 -20.60 -25.18
C TYR A 287 6.38 -20.49 -23.76
N GLU A 288 7.28 -20.17 -22.84
CA GLU A 288 6.91 -19.80 -21.49
C GLU A 288 6.71 -18.29 -21.43
N ILE A 289 5.71 -17.85 -20.67
CA ILE A 289 5.49 -16.42 -20.44
C ILE A 289 6.09 -16.09 -19.07
N ILE A 290 7.14 -15.27 -19.06
CA ILE A 290 7.69 -14.71 -17.83
C ILE A 290 6.92 -13.44 -17.50
N ALA A 291 6.32 -13.42 -16.30
CA ALA A 291 5.64 -12.26 -15.77
C ALA A 291 6.64 -11.42 -14.95
N HIS A 292 6.84 -10.17 -15.34
CA HIS A 292 7.66 -9.18 -14.63
C HIS A 292 6.76 -8.20 -13.87
N PHE A 293 7.00 -8.02 -12.57
CA PHE A 293 6.34 -6.98 -11.81
C PHE A 293 7.00 -5.63 -12.04
N MET A 294 6.18 -4.66 -12.46
CA MET A 294 6.58 -3.29 -12.73
C MET A 294 5.92 -2.39 -11.68
N PHE A 295 6.71 -1.54 -11.04
CA PHE A 295 6.26 -0.68 -9.95
C PHE A 295 6.36 0.78 -10.37
N ASN A 296 5.23 1.48 -10.29
CA ASN A 296 5.19 2.92 -10.39
C ASN A 296 5.54 3.49 -9.01
N ILE A 297 6.65 4.23 -8.95
CA ILE A 297 7.23 4.76 -7.73
C ILE A 297 7.35 6.28 -7.83
N ARG A 298 7.35 6.94 -6.68
CA ARG A 298 7.70 8.36 -6.56
C ARG A 298 8.97 8.50 -5.76
N LEU A 299 9.97 9.14 -6.35
CA LEU A 299 11.26 9.39 -5.71
C LEU A 299 11.07 10.47 -4.62
N LEU A 300 11.61 10.23 -3.44
CA LEU A 300 11.53 11.19 -2.33
C LEU A 300 12.56 12.31 -2.52
N GLY A 301 12.24 13.50 -2.01
CA GLY A 301 13.08 14.71 -2.13
C GLY A 301 13.04 15.38 -3.51
N VAL A 302 12.45 14.74 -4.52
CA VAL A 302 12.33 15.24 -5.91
C VAL A 302 10.90 15.07 -6.43
N ASN A 303 10.58 15.63 -7.61
CA ASN A 303 9.23 15.61 -8.18
C ASN A 303 9.05 14.60 -9.33
N HIS A 304 9.74 13.46 -9.25
CA HIS A 304 9.74 12.46 -10.31
C HIS A 304 8.95 11.21 -9.92
N GLN A 305 8.12 10.76 -10.85
CA GLN A 305 7.41 9.47 -10.80
C GLN A 305 7.82 8.63 -11.99
N ILE A 306 8.26 7.40 -11.73
CA ILE A 306 8.80 6.51 -12.75
C ILE A 306 8.31 5.09 -12.55
N THR A 307 8.37 4.28 -13.61
CA THR A 307 8.03 2.86 -13.53
C THR A 307 9.29 2.03 -13.66
N VAL A 308 9.60 1.23 -12.64
CA VAL A 308 10.81 0.39 -12.58
C VAL A 308 10.45 -1.08 -12.35
N PRO A 309 11.24 -2.05 -12.83
CA PRO A 309 11.03 -3.45 -12.52
C PRO A 309 11.38 -3.78 -11.06
N GLU A 310 10.80 -4.86 -10.53
CA GLU A 310 10.99 -5.31 -9.14
C GLU A 310 12.46 -5.45 -8.73
N ASN A 311 13.32 -5.92 -9.64
CA ASN A 311 14.74 -6.15 -9.37
C ASN A 311 15.58 -4.88 -9.15
N ARG A 312 15.01 -3.68 -9.34
CA ARG A 312 15.64 -2.40 -8.96
C ARG A 312 15.25 -1.96 -7.54
N LEU A 313 14.25 -2.60 -6.95
CA LEU A 313 13.69 -2.19 -5.67
C LEU A 313 14.21 -3.05 -4.52
N LEU A 314 14.44 -2.41 -3.38
CA LEU A 314 14.79 -3.05 -2.13
C LEU A 314 13.89 -2.52 -1.02
N PRO A 315 13.44 -3.35 -0.05
CA PRO A 315 12.68 -2.86 1.09
C PRO A 315 13.47 -1.79 1.85
N GLN A 316 12.79 -0.85 2.51
CA GLN A 316 13.48 0.22 3.27
C GLN A 316 14.51 -0.34 4.26
N LEU A 317 14.20 -1.48 4.87
CA LEU A 317 15.07 -2.23 5.78
C LEU A 317 16.35 -2.79 5.09
N GLY A 318 16.33 -3.07 3.79
CA GLY A 318 17.45 -3.72 3.11
C GLY A 318 18.71 -2.86 2.91
N TYR A 319 18.63 -1.55 3.14
CA TYR A 319 19.77 -0.65 2.96
C TYR A 319 19.82 0.45 4.02
N THR A 320 20.99 0.62 4.60
CA THR A 320 21.35 1.74 5.46
C THR A 320 22.51 2.48 4.80
N PRO A 321 22.38 3.79 4.51
CA PRO A 321 23.50 4.60 4.06
C PRO A 321 24.70 4.42 4.98
N ASN A 322 25.89 4.24 4.40
CA ASN A 322 27.12 4.03 5.17
C ASN A 322 27.47 5.29 6.00
N HIS A 323 28.39 5.14 6.94
CA HIS A 323 28.76 6.23 7.84
C HIS A 323 29.23 7.49 7.11
N SER A 324 30.07 7.34 6.08
CA SER A 324 30.59 8.47 5.28
C SER A 324 29.47 9.24 4.58
N LEU A 325 28.51 8.54 3.96
CA LEU A 325 27.37 9.16 3.30
C LEU A 325 26.45 9.87 4.29
N LEU A 326 26.22 9.28 5.47
CA LEU A 326 25.46 9.93 6.54
C LEU A 326 26.17 11.18 7.07
N THR A 327 27.51 11.17 7.16
CA THR A 327 28.30 12.36 7.52
C THR A 327 28.15 13.43 6.46
N ALA A 328 28.27 13.10 5.18
CA ALA A 328 28.05 14.04 4.08
C ALA A 328 26.64 14.65 4.10
N VAL A 329 25.61 13.85 4.40
CA VAL A 329 24.23 14.33 4.56
C VAL A 329 24.09 15.29 5.74
N LYS A 330 24.72 15.00 6.88
CA LYS A 330 24.68 15.87 8.07
C LYS A 330 25.39 17.21 7.83
N GLU A 331 26.50 17.18 7.12
CA GLU A 331 27.32 18.35 6.84
C GLU A 331 26.85 19.13 5.60
N CYS A 332 25.94 18.54 4.81
CA CYS A 332 25.40 19.13 3.59
C CYS A 332 24.97 20.59 3.78
N ARG A 333 25.46 21.44 2.88
CA ARG A 333 25.04 22.83 2.72
C ARG A 333 24.28 22.98 1.40
N PRO A 334 23.28 23.87 1.35
CA PRO A 334 22.62 24.19 0.10
C PRO A 334 23.64 24.77 -0.90
N ASN A 335 23.61 24.29 -2.14
CA ASN A 335 24.52 24.76 -3.20
C ASN A 335 23.94 25.98 -3.97
N ARG A 336 22.69 26.35 -3.68
CA ARG A 336 21.95 27.46 -4.26
C ARG A 336 20.95 28.02 -3.24
N ALA A 337 20.48 29.24 -3.46
CA ALA A 337 19.38 29.80 -2.68
C ALA A 337 18.17 28.86 -2.69
N PHE A 338 17.50 28.70 -1.54
CA PHE A 338 16.45 27.71 -1.36
C PHE A 338 15.19 28.32 -0.75
N SER A 339 14.04 27.82 -1.19
CA SER A 339 12.72 28.14 -0.64
C SER A 339 12.28 27.13 0.43
N PRO A 340 11.31 27.46 1.30
CA PRO A 340 10.70 26.47 2.22
C PRO A 340 10.14 25.23 1.52
N GLU A 341 9.74 25.37 0.26
CA GLU A 341 9.24 24.29 -0.58
C GLU A 341 10.34 23.43 -1.22
N PHE A 342 11.60 23.87 -1.19
CA PHE A 342 12.76 23.27 -1.86
C PHE A 342 12.57 23.07 -3.36
N SER A 343 11.78 23.94 -4.00
CA SER A 343 11.41 23.83 -5.42
C SER A 343 12.65 23.74 -6.34
N GLU A 344 13.76 24.33 -5.93
CA GLU A 344 15.01 24.43 -6.67
C GLU A 344 15.73 23.08 -6.85
N TYR A 345 15.46 22.12 -5.96
CA TYR A 345 16.01 20.77 -6.00
C TYR A 345 15.01 19.75 -6.57
N THR A 346 13.72 20.12 -6.70
CA THR A 346 12.68 19.18 -7.13
C THR A 346 12.86 18.63 -8.55
N CYS A 347 13.60 19.35 -9.39
CA CYS A 347 13.86 18.96 -10.77
C CYS A 347 15.01 17.95 -10.92
N PHE A 348 15.85 17.76 -9.89
CA PHE A 348 16.96 16.80 -9.93
C PHE A 348 16.42 15.39 -10.17
N ASN A 349 16.99 14.69 -11.16
CA ASN A 349 16.65 13.29 -11.43
C ASN A 349 17.82 12.38 -11.06
N PRO A 350 17.69 11.52 -10.02
CA PRO A 350 18.74 10.58 -9.65
C PRO A 350 18.87 9.40 -10.63
N LEU A 351 17.96 9.29 -11.61
CA LEU A 351 17.90 8.22 -12.59
C LEU A 351 17.92 8.81 -14.01
N PRO A 352 19.07 9.38 -14.45
CA PRO A 352 19.19 10.12 -15.70
C PRO A 352 18.82 9.30 -16.94
N GLU A 353 18.87 7.96 -16.85
CA GLU A 353 18.40 7.08 -17.92
C GLU A 353 16.90 7.25 -18.24
N PHE A 354 16.12 7.89 -17.36
CA PHE A 354 14.72 8.24 -17.57
C PHE A 354 14.47 9.69 -17.98
N ASP A 355 15.50 10.53 -18.17
CA ASP A 355 15.32 11.95 -18.54
C ASP A 355 14.45 12.13 -19.79
N SER A 356 14.67 11.27 -20.79
CA SER A 356 13.87 11.28 -22.03
C SER A 356 12.39 10.93 -21.81
N VAL A 357 12.11 9.99 -20.90
CA VAL A 357 10.75 9.55 -20.56
C VAL A 357 10.04 10.59 -19.71
N LEU A 358 10.79 11.32 -18.88
CA LEU A 358 10.30 12.40 -18.02
C LEU A 358 10.28 13.76 -18.72
N GLU A 359 10.69 13.83 -19.99
CA GLU A 359 10.78 15.05 -20.79
C GLU A 359 11.63 16.15 -20.12
N ILE A 360 12.70 15.76 -19.42
CA ILE A 360 13.59 16.69 -18.70
C ILE A 360 14.59 17.30 -19.70
N PRO A 361 14.62 18.64 -19.88
CA PRO A 361 15.60 19.27 -20.75
C PRO A 361 17.04 19.07 -20.27
N PRO A 362 18.03 18.87 -21.17
CA PRO A 362 19.44 18.82 -20.79
C PRO A 362 19.87 20.09 -20.05
N GLY A 363 20.65 19.92 -18.97
CA GLY A 363 21.14 21.03 -18.15
C GLY A 363 20.15 21.59 -17.12
N THR A 364 18.97 20.97 -16.96
CA THR A 364 17.97 21.38 -15.94
C THR A 364 18.50 21.26 -14.51
N TYR A 365 19.37 20.28 -14.25
CA TYR A 365 20.00 20.04 -12.95
C TYR A 365 21.49 19.70 -13.14
N THR A 366 22.27 19.81 -12.07
CA THR A 366 23.68 19.40 -12.04
C THR A 366 23.92 18.26 -11.05
N ARG A 367 25.11 17.67 -11.07
CA ARG A 367 25.49 16.65 -10.07
C ARG A 367 25.53 17.22 -8.65
N ASP A 368 25.86 18.49 -8.50
CA ASP A 368 25.94 19.15 -7.19
C ASP A 368 24.56 19.22 -6.50
N ASP A 369 23.46 19.07 -7.25
CA ASP A 369 22.10 19.06 -6.71
C ASP A 369 21.72 17.75 -6.02
N ALA A 370 22.51 16.69 -6.24
CA ALA A 370 22.22 15.35 -5.75
C ALA A 370 22.22 15.29 -4.22
N LEU A 371 23.26 15.80 -3.56
CA LEU A 371 23.37 15.71 -2.09
C LEU A 371 22.29 16.53 -1.36
N PRO A 372 21.99 17.79 -1.74
CA PRO A 372 20.86 18.54 -1.18
C PRO A 372 19.52 17.82 -1.36
N ALA A 373 19.22 17.32 -2.56
CA ALA A 373 17.98 16.60 -2.85
C ALA A 373 17.88 15.28 -2.06
N PHE A 374 18.98 14.54 -1.96
CA PHE A 374 19.07 13.31 -1.19
C PHE A 374 18.92 13.56 0.31
N THR A 375 19.50 14.65 0.82
CA THR A 375 19.36 15.08 2.22
C THR A 375 17.91 15.35 2.56
N LEU A 376 17.16 16.05 1.69
CA LEU A 376 15.71 16.22 1.85
C LEU A 376 14.98 14.88 1.83
N ALA A 377 15.33 14.00 0.90
CA ALA A 377 14.71 12.67 0.80
C ALA A 377 14.87 11.84 2.09
N LEU A 378 16.06 11.87 2.70
CA LEU A 378 16.33 11.19 3.97
C LEU A 378 15.61 11.84 5.16
N HIS A 379 15.46 13.17 5.19
CA HIS A 379 14.66 13.83 6.23
C HIS A 379 13.18 13.42 6.17
N ILE A 380 12.61 13.35 4.96
CA ILE A 380 11.24 12.89 4.75
C ILE A 380 11.09 11.43 5.22
N MET A 381 12.02 10.56 4.82
CA MET A 381 11.99 9.15 5.23
C MET A 381 12.18 8.99 6.75
N GLY A 382 13.05 9.78 7.37
CA GLY A 382 13.26 9.81 8.82
C GLY A 382 12.02 10.28 9.60
N CYS A 383 11.17 11.12 9.01
CA CYS A 383 9.88 11.48 9.60
C CYS A 383 8.80 10.41 9.43
N LEU A 384 8.95 9.51 8.44
CA LEU A 384 7.93 8.49 8.12
C LEU A 384 8.21 7.15 8.81
N ASN A 385 9.47 6.74 8.90
CA ASN A 385 9.88 5.46 9.46
C ASN A 385 9.40 5.21 10.90
N PRO A 386 9.36 6.23 11.80
CA PRO A 386 8.88 6.02 13.16
C PRO A 386 7.37 5.80 13.27
N ILE A 387 6.60 5.96 12.18
CA ILE A 387 5.14 6.00 12.23
C ILE A 387 4.54 4.62 11.96
N TRP A 388 3.66 4.16 12.85
CA TRP A 388 2.92 2.91 12.68
C TRP A 388 1.40 3.09 12.89
N SER A 389 0.61 2.14 12.40
CA SER A 389 -0.83 2.06 12.69
C SER A 389 -1.45 0.71 12.41
N ALA A 390 -2.23 0.21 13.36
CA ALA A 390 -3.15 -0.89 13.11
C ALA A 390 -4.29 -0.42 12.17
N THR A 391 -4.74 -1.30 11.29
CA THR A 391 -5.69 -0.96 10.23
C THR A 391 -6.67 -2.09 9.98
N ASN A 392 -7.82 -1.73 9.39
CA ASN A 392 -8.82 -2.70 8.97
C ASN A 392 -9.35 -3.55 10.14
N ALA A 393 -9.84 -2.85 11.17
CA ALA A 393 -10.51 -3.48 12.30
C ALA A 393 -11.71 -4.33 11.83
N TYR A 394 -11.88 -5.50 12.44
CA TYR A 394 -12.92 -6.45 12.09
C TYR A 394 -13.70 -7.03 13.29
N SER A 395 -13.30 -6.73 14.52
CA SER A 395 -14.13 -6.98 15.71
C SER A 395 -15.03 -5.78 16.01
N SER A 396 -16.10 -6.00 16.78
CA SER A 396 -17.07 -4.97 17.19
C SER A 396 -16.45 -3.84 18.02
N ASP A 397 -15.40 -4.16 18.76
CA ASP A 397 -14.77 -3.27 19.73
C ASP A 397 -13.45 -2.68 19.21
N ASP A 398 -13.19 -2.81 17.90
CA ASP A 398 -11.94 -2.41 17.23
C ASP A 398 -10.68 -3.06 17.84
N GLU A 399 -10.84 -4.21 18.50
CA GLU A 399 -9.76 -4.95 19.16
C GLU A 399 -8.94 -5.82 18.20
N LEU A 400 -9.48 -6.21 17.04
CA LEU A 400 -8.81 -7.11 16.10
C LEU A 400 -8.67 -6.49 14.73
N PHE A 401 -7.48 -6.63 14.12
CA PHE A 401 -7.08 -5.93 12.90
C PHE A 401 -6.59 -6.90 11.81
N GLN A 402 -7.00 -6.67 10.56
CA GLN A 402 -6.51 -7.50 9.45
C GLN A 402 -5.11 -7.11 8.98
N GLY A 403 -4.63 -5.90 9.31
CA GLY A 403 -3.31 -5.44 8.88
C GLY A 403 -2.76 -4.26 9.66
N LEU A 404 -1.52 -3.93 9.38
CA LEU A 404 -0.70 -2.97 10.11
C LEU A 404 0.20 -2.21 9.13
N TRP A 405 0.39 -0.92 9.36
CA TRP A 405 1.56 -0.20 8.86
C TRP A 405 2.62 -0.21 9.95
N TRP A 406 3.77 -0.83 9.67
CA TRP A 406 4.89 -0.92 10.60
C TRP A 406 6.05 -0.11 10.03
N GLY A 407 6.02 1.21 10.27
CA GLY A 407 6.92 2.17 9.64
C GLY A 407 6.77 2.21 8.13
N ALA A 408 7.78 1.73 7.40
CA ALA A 408 7.82 1.73 5.94
C ALA A 408 7.00 0.59 5.30
N GLU A 409 6.66 -0.45 6.06
CA GLU A 409 6.12 -1.71 5.53
C GLU A 409 4.63 -1.88 5.82
N ARG A 410 3.91 -2.50 4.87
CA ARG A 410 2.55 -2.98 5.05
C ARG A 410 2.58 -4.45 5.48
N ILE A 411 1.98 -4.78 6.62
CA ILE A 411 1.86 -6.15 7.13
C ILE A 411 0.38 -6.55 7.17
N TRP A 412 0.05 -7.78 6.79
CA TRP A 412 -1.28 -8.37 6.83
C TRP A 412 -1.31 -9.60 7.74
N LEU A 413 -2.50 -9.98 8.23
CA LEU A 413 -2.70 -11.34 8.72
C LEU A 413 -2.30 -12.35 7.65
N ASP A 414 -1.78 -13.51 8.08
CA ASP A 414 -1.14 -14.56 7.27
C ASP A 414 0.22 -14.18 6.67
N ASP A 415 0.76 -12.98 6.90
CA ASP A 415 2.17 -12.72 6.59
C ASP A 415 3.10 -13.50 7.52
N VAL A 416 4.27 -13.82 6.99
CA VAL A 416 5.42 -14.26 7.78
C VAL A 416 6.28 -13.04 8.08
N VAL A 417 6.47 -12.76 9.37
CA VAL A 417 7.33 -11.67 9.85
C VAL A 417 8.56 -12.24 10.53
N ARG A 418 9.66 -11.49 10.44
CA ARG A 418 10.90 -11.76 11.18
C ARG A 418 10.78 -11.16 12.58
N LEU A 419 11.30 -11.86 13.57
CA LEU A 419 11.34 -11.39 14.96
C LEU A 419 12.69 -10.76 15.28
N ARG A 420 12.66 -9.74 16.15
CA ARG A 420 13.84 -9.12 16.76
C ARG A 420 14.50 -10.02 17.82
N PRO A 421 13.77 -10.56 18.81
CA PRO A 421 14.39 -11.38 19.83
C PRO A 421 15.02 -12.64 19.23
N SER A 422 16.21 -12.98 19.73
CA SER A 422 16.80 -14.30 19.52
C SER A 422 16.01 -15.36 20.30
N ARG A 423 16.38 -16.63 20.11
CA ARG A 423 15.78 -17.73 20.88
C ARG A 423 16.03 -17.61 22.39
N GLU A 424 17.20 -17.12 22.78
CA GLU A 424 17.57 -16.90 24.18
C GLU A 424 16.85 -15.68 24.77
N ASP A 425 16.68 -14.61 24.00
CA ASP A 425 15.90 -13.44 24.43
C ASP A 425 14.42 -13.79 24.64
N LEU A 426 13.89 -14.68 23.81
CA LEU A 426 12.47 -15.05 23.81
C LEU A 426 12.11 -16.02 24.94
N ASP A 427 12.99 -16.99 25.25
CA ASP A 427 12.76 -18.00 26.28
C ASP A 427 14.03 -18.26 27.11
N PRO A 428 14.48 -17.28 27.92
CA PRO A 428 15.75 -17.34 28.63
C PRO A 428 15.82 -18.47 29.66
N GLU A 429 14.66 -18.84 30.24
CA GLU A 429 14.54 -19.91 31.23
C GLU A 429 14.18 -21.26 30.60
N ASN A 430 14.04 -21.33 29.28
CA ASN A 430 13.62 -22.52 28.53
C ASN A 430 12.31 -23.13 29.07
N THR A 431 11.35 -22.27 29.40
CA THR A 431 10.06 -22.60 30.02
C THR A 431 8.91 -22.63 29.01
N MET A 432 9.06 -22.01 27.83
CA MET A 432 8.02 -21.95 26.80
C MET A 432 7.88 -23.27 26.02
N GLY A 433 8.76 -24.24 26.27
CA GLY A 433 8.70 -25.57 25.66
C GLY A 433 9.03 -25.57 24.16
N LEU A 434 9.87 -24.64 23.73
CA LEU A 434 10.37 -24.57 22.35
C LEU A 434 11.20 -25.82 22.02
N LEU A 435 11.03 -26.39 20.82
CA LEU A 435 11.93 -27.44 20.33
C LEU A 435 13.39 -26.96 20.36
N PRO A 436 14.37 -27.79 20.78
CA PRO A 436 15.79 -27.42 20.82
C PRO A 436 16.27 -26.99 19.42
N PRO A 437 17.28 -26.11 19.29
CA PRO A 437 17.73 -25.58 18.00
C PRO A 437 18.03 -26.69 16.99
N SER A 438 17.73 -26.51 15.70
CA SER A 438 17.96 -27.57 14.70
C SER A 438 19.43 -27.90 14.49
N SER A 439 20.30 -26.95 14.84
CA SER A 439 21.75 -26.96 14.65
C SER A 439 22.36 -25.81 15.46
N ASP A 440 23.66 -25.85 15.74
CA ASP A 440 24.33 -24.79 16.53
C ASP A 440 24.22 -23.41 15.86
N ASP A 441 24.32 -23.36 14.54
CA ASP A 441 24.18 -22.12 13.75
C ASP A 441 22.73 -21.63 13.64
N ALA A 442 21.73 -22.39 14.11
CA ALA A 442 20.32 -21.96 14.14
C ALA A 442 20.09 -20.78 15.09
N LEU A 443 20.92 -20.66 16.13
CA LEU A 443 20.87 -19.54 17.08
C LEU A 443 21.25 -18.20 16.45
N ASN A 444 21.96 -18.23 15.31
CA ASN A 444 22.39 -17.03 14.59
C ASN A 444 21.40 -16.61 13.49
N ARG A 445 20.27 -17.31 13.34
CA ARG A 445 19.21 -17.02 12.36
C ARG A 445 18.00 -16.36 13.02
N ALA A 446 17.22 -15.65 12.23
CA ALA A 446 15.99 -15.03 12.72
C ALA A 446 14.94 -16.10 13.09
N LEU A 447 14.13 -15.79 14.10
CA LEU A 447 12.85 -16.46 14.31
C LEU A 447 11.77 -15.79 13.45
N PHE A 448 10.73 -16.56 13.13
CA PHE A 448 9.63 -16.12 12.28
C PHE A 448 8.29 -16.37 12.95
N LEU A 449 7.38 -15.42 12.81
CA LEU A 449 5.99 -15.58 13.24
C LEU A 449 5.10 -15.53 11.99
N ARG A 450 4.31 -16.58 11.76
CA ARG A 450 3.20 -16.51 10.81
C ARG A 450 2.00 -15.93 11.55
N LEU A 451 1.55 -14.76 11.14
CA LEU A 451 0.52 -14.01 11.87
C LEU A 451 -0.87 -14.64 11.72
N THR A 452 -1.47 -15.07 12.82
CA THR A 452 -2.86 -15.52 12.92
C THR A 452 -3.78 -14.37 13.36
N TYR A 453 -3.32 -13.50 14.26
CA TYR A 453 -4.07 -12.32 14.71
C TYR A 453 -3.17 -11.13 15.03
N ILE A 454 -3.77 -9.94 14.93
CA ILE A 454 -3.22 -8.65 15.35
C ILE A 454 -4.30 -8.04 16.25
N MET A 455 -3.97 -7.83 17.52
CA MET A 455 -4.94 -7.41 18.53
C MET A 455 -4.47 -6.19 19.30
N ALA A 456 -5.38 -5.28 19.63
CA ALA A 456 -5.11 -4.24 20.62
C ALA A 456 -5.26 -4.80 22.03
N ASP A 457 -4.40 -4.33 22.93
CA ASP A 457 -4.52 -4.60 24.36
C ASP A 457 -5.77 -3.89 24.91
N GLN A 458 -6.65 -4.66 25.55
CA GLN A 458 -7.90 -4.15 26.13
C GLN A 458 -7.66 -3.25 27.36
N GLU A 459 -6.51 -3.39 28.02
CA GLU A 459 -6.17 -2.61 29.21
C GLU A 459 -5.52 -1.26 28.87
N ASP A 460 -5.17 -1.03 27.60
CA ASP A 460 -4.62 0.24 27.12
C ASP A 460 -5.71 1.16 26.54
N PRO A 461 -6.14 2.21 27.25
CA PRO A 461 -7.17 3.13 26.78
C PRO A 461 -6.72 4.00 25.59
N THR A 462 -5.42 3.97 25.24
CA THR A 462 -4.87 4.69 24.08
C THR A 462 -4.93 3.88 22.78
N GLY A 463 -5.09 2.55 22.87
CA GLY A 463 -5.08 1.65 21.72
C GLY A 463 -3.73 1.60 20.99
N THR A 464 -2.63 1.89 21.71
CA THR A 464 -1.27 1.92 21.18
C THR A 464 -0.47 0.66 21.51
N ASN A 465 -0.89 -0.11 22.49
CA ASN A 465 -0.34 -1.44 22.73
C ASN A 465 -1.02 -2.46 21.80
N ILE A 466 -0.25 -3.01 20.86
CA ILE A 466 -0.70 -4.05 19.94
C ILE A 466 0.08 -5.32 20.23
N SER A 467 -0.63 -6.42 20.38
CA SER A 467 -0.07 -7.76 20.40
C SER A 467 -0.29 -8.46 19.06
N VAL A 468 0.67 -9.26 18.67
CA VAL A 468 0.58 -10.14 17.49
C VAL A 468 0.74 -11.58 17.94
N GLY A 469 0.04 -12.49 17.28
CA GLY A 469 0.20 -13.90 17.59
C GLY A 469 0.02 -14.83 16.41
N GLY A 470 0.54 -16.04 16.56
CA GLY A 470 0.45 -17.11 15.60
C GLY A 470 1.57 -18.14 15.71
N ASP A 471 1.86 -18.83 14.61
CA ASP A 471 2.79 -19.95 14.60
C ASP A 471 4.25 -19.49 14.55
N LEU A 472 5.06 -19.98 15.50
CA LEU A 472 6.49 -19.68 15.59
C LEU A 472 7.32 -20.70 14.80
N TYR A 473 8.26 -20.20 13.99
CA TYR A 473 9.17 -20.99 13.18
C TYR A 473 10.62 -20.53 13.31
N GLU A 474 11.53 -21.44 13.00
CA GLU A 474 12.92 -21.15 12.65
C GLU A 474 13.26 -21.71 11.27
N LEU A 475 14.42 -21.35 10.73
CA LEU A 475 15.01 -22.01 9.56
C LEU A 475 15.88 -23.18 10.00
N ALA A 476 15.53 -24.39 9.57
CA ALA A 476 16.33 -25.60 9.70
C ALA A 476 16.96 -25.99 8.36
N ARG A 477 18.15 -26.60 8.38
CA ARG A 477 18.78 -27.13 7.16
C ARG A 477 18.00 -28.35 6.65
N LYS A 478 17.89 -28.52 5.33
CA LYS A 478 17.16 -29.65 4.74
C LYS A 478 17.69 -31.03 5.18
N GLU A 479 18.99 -31.12 5.47
CA GLU A 479 19.67 -32.37 5.84
C GLU A 479 19.43 -32.80 7.29
N THR A 480 18.97 -31.91 8.17
CA THR A 480 18.83 -32.19 9.61
C THR A 480 17.44 -32.68 10.02
N GLN A 481 16.55 -32.98 9.06
CA GLN A 481 15.33 -33.71 9.38
C GLN A 481 15.60 -35.22 9.43
N PRO A 482 15.29 -35.93 10.53
CA PRO A 482 15.15 -37.38 10.47
C PRO A 482 14.03 -37.69 9.47
N ASP A 483 14.28 -38.61 8.52
CA ASP A 483 13.32 -39.06 7.52
C ASP A 483 11.94 -39.29 8.15
N SER A 484 10.97 -38.42 7.84
CA SER A 484 9.59 -38.65 8.25
C SER A 484 8.99 -39.68 7.29
N PRO A 485 8.49 -40.83 7.79
CA PRO A 485 7.84 -41.81 6.93
C PRO A 485 6.42 -41.32 6.65
N LEU A 486 6.22 -40.72 5.48
CA LEU A 486 4.98 -40.74 4.70
C LEU A 486 5.21 -39.91 3.43
N LYS A 487 5.67 -40.56 2.36
CA LYS A 487 5.53 -40.03 0.99
C LYS A 487 4.03 -39.93 0.68
N PRO A 488 3.48 -38.75 0.38
CA PRO A 488 2.21 -38.68 -0.34
C PRO A 488 2.42 -39.31 -1.73
N PRO A 489 1.40 -39.98 -2.30
CA PRO A 489 1.55 -40.63 -3.60
C PRO A 489 1.95 -39.60 -4.66
N GLN A 490 3.11 -39.84 -5.27
CA GLN A 490 3.60 -39.10 -6.43
C GLN A 490 2.62 -39.30 -7.58
N THR A 491 1.77 -38.31 -7.82
CA THR A 491 1.10 -38.15 -9.10
C THR A 491 2.01 -37.29 -9.98
N PRO A 492 2.18 -37.63 -11.27
CA PRO A 492 3.03 -36.85 -12.17
C PRO A 492 2.51 -35.41 -12.28
N PRO A 493 3.37 -34.43 -12.58
CA PRO A 493 2.95 -33.04 -12.70
C PRO A 493 1.95 -32.95 -13.85
N ARG A 494 0.66 -32.76 -13.52
CA ARG A 494 -0.30 -32.26 -14.49
C ARG A 494 0.16 -30.83 -14.82
N ALA A 495 0.62 -30.64 -16.05
CA ALA A 495 0.86 -29.33 -16.61
C ALA A 495 -0.34 -28.42 -16.28
N SER A 496 -0.07 -27.33 -15.57
CA SER A 496 -1.06 -26.28 -15.35
C SER A 496 -1.33 -25.62 -16.69
N ILE A 497 -2.48 -25.94 -17.30
CA ILE A 497 -2.98 -25.31 -18.54
C ILE A 497 -3.59 -23.92 -18.24
N PHE A 498 -3.50 -23.43 -17.00
CA PHE A 498 -3.94 -22.09 -16.63
C PHE A 498 -2.76 -21.26 -16.09
N GLY A 499 -2.49 -20.14 -16.76
CA GLY A 499 -1.55 -19.10 -16.33
C GLY A 499 -2.07 -18.33 -15.10
N PRO A 500 -1.35 -17.26 -14.68
CA PRO A 500 -1.70 -16.51 -13.47
C PRO A 500 -3.12 -15.91 -13.59
N PRO A 501 -3.87 -15.75 -12.49
CA PRO A 501 -5.28 -15.41 -12.54
C PRO A 501 -5.48 -13.97 -13.03
N THR A 502 -5.76 -13.83 -14.33
CA THR A 502 -6.61 -12.74 -14.83
C THR A 502 -7.99 -12.91 -14.20
N GLY A 503 -8.40 -11.93 -13.39
CA GLY A 503 -9.60 -11.99 -12.55
C GLY A 503 -10.93 -12.00 -13.28
N LEU A 504 -11.31 -13.15 -13.84
CA LEU A 504 -12.68 -13.48 -14.25
C LEU A 504 -13.02 -14.91 -13.80
N LEU A 505 -13.81 -15.03 -12.73
CA LEU A 505 -14.51 -16.26 -12.40
C LEU A 505 -16.02 -15.98 -12.48
N VAL A 506 -16.65 -16.61 -13.47
CA VAL A 506 -18.10 -16.82 -13.57
C VAL A 506 -18.41 -18.11 -12.81
N PRO A 507 -19.44 -18.18 -11.95
CA PRO A 507 -19.85 -19.43 -11.33
C PRO A 507 -20.74 -20.27 -12.28
N PRO A 508 -20.64 -21.61 -12.29
CA PRO A 508 -21.61 -22.46 -12.97
C PRO A 508 -22.93 -22.56 -12.17
N PRO A 509 -24.07 -22.88 -12.81
CA PRO A 509 -25.38 -22.88 -12.15
C PRO A 509 -25.62 -24.14 -11.31
N SER A 510 -26.27 -23.92 -10.17
CA SER A 510 -26.76 -24.91 -9.22
C SER A 510 -27.87 -25.78 -9.81
N GLY A 511 -27.73 -27.10 -9.69
CA GLY A 511 -28.83 -28.07 -9.81
C GLY A 511 -29.23 -28.57 -8.42
N SER A 512 -30.50 -28.37 -8.08
CA SER A 512 -31.16 -28.76 -6.83
C SER A 512 -31.45 -30.26 -6.75
N VAL A 513 -31.26 -30.86 -5.57
CA VAL A 513 -32.11 -31.96 -5.09
C VAL A 513 -32.14 -31.96 -3.55
N GLU A 514 -33.36 -31.93 -3.03
CA GLU A 514 -33.74 -32.10 -1.62
C GLU A 514 -33.66 -33.58 -1.20
N ALA A 515 -33.35 -33.85 0.07
CA ALA A 515 -33.94 -34.96 0.84
C ALA A 515 -33.70 -34.81 2.36
N PHE A 516 -34.79 -34.98 3.11
CA PHE A 516 -34.93 -34.97 4.57
C PHE A 516 -34.28 -36.17 5.28
N ALA A 517 -33.88 -36.00 6.55
CA ALA A 517 -34.12 -36.99 7.62
C ALA A 517 -33.90 -36.37 9.03
N GLU A 518 -34.87 -36.63 9.91
CA GLU A 518 -34.98 -36.23 11.32
C GLU A 518 -34.10 -37.07 12.26
N GLY A 519 -33.83 -36.58 13.49
CA GLY A 519 -33.47 -37.49 14.60
C GLY A 519 -32.70 -36.95 15.81
N ASN A 520 -33.41 -36.30 16.73
CA ASN A 520 -33.32 -36.38 18.21
C ASN A 520 -32.19 -35.74 19.06
N SER A 521 -32.67 -35.33 20.24
CA SER A 521 -32.14 -34.46 21.30
C SER A 521 -31.28 -35.15 22.38
N ASN A 522 -30.38 -34.40 23.03
CA ASN A 522 -30.29 -34.26 24.50
C ASN A 522 -29.28 -33.16 24.94
N SER A 523 -29.50 -32.62 26.13
CA SER A 523 -29.06 -31.31 26.66
C SER A 523 -27.87 -31.31 27.65
N GLU A 524 -27.03 -30.26 27.54
CA GLU A 524 -26.27 -29.48 28.57
C GLU A 524 -25.09 -30.08 29.38
N PRO A 525 -24.14 -29.28 29.98
CA PRO A 525 -23.84 -27.84 29.83
C PRO A 525 -22.33 -27.45 29.69
N ALA A 526 -22.10 -26.22 29.18
CA ALA A 526 -21.01 -25.26 29.43
C ALA A 526 -19.54 -25.71 29.67
N THR A 527 -18.69 -25.46 28.66
CA THR A 527 -17.26 -25.10 28.83
C THR A 527 -16.85 -24.14 27.72
N ALA A 528 -16.04 -23.15 28.07
CA ALA A 528 -15.65 -22.01 27.23
C ALA A 528 -15.16 -22.43 25.84
N VAL A 529 -15.85 -21.95 24.80
CA VAL A 529 -15.55 -22.23 23.41
C VAL A 529 -14.50 -21.23 22.91
N SER A 530 -13.28 -21.72 22.72
CA SER A 530 -12.26 -21.10 21.88
C SER A 530 -12.81 -20.88 20.46
N PRO A 531 -12.58 -19.72 19.81
CA PRO A 531 -12.93 -19.59 18.40
C PRO A 531 -12.04 -20.54 17.60
N ILE A 532 -12.67 -21.49 16.93
CA ILE A 532 -12.05 -22.47 16.05
C ILE A 532 -11.24 -21.75 14.97
N SER A 533 -9.93 -21.99 14.97
CA SER A 533 -9.00 -21.63 13.92
C SER A 533 -9.53 -22.13 12.59
N ALA A 534 -9.98 -21.21 11.74
CA ALA A 534 -10.04 -21.48 10.32
C ALA A 534 -8.60 -21.74 9.87
N GLU A 535 -8.27 -22.99 9.54
CA GLU A 535 -6.99 -23.35 8.92
C GLU A 535 -6.77 -22.40 7.73
N SER A 536 -5.82 -21.49 7.90
CA SER A 536 -5.41 -20.57 6.86
C SER A 536 -4.84 -21.38 5.70
N SER A 537 -5.65 -21.53 4.66
CA SER A 537 -5.32 -22.21 3.38
C SER A 537 -4.16 -21.58 2.60
N GLN A 538 -3.51 -20.56 3.16
CA GLN A 538 -2.41 -19.87 2.53
C GLN A 538 -1.08 -20.62 2.74
N VAL A 539 -0.41 -20.92 1.65
CA VAL A 539 0.87 -21.64 1.65
C VAL A 539 1.96 -20.73 2.22
N MET A 540 2.81 -21.26 3.09
CA MET A 540 4.01 -20.56 3.57
C MET A 540 4.84 -20.05 2.39
N PRO A 541 5.44 -18.85 2.46
CA PRO A 541 6.42 -18.43 1.46
C PRO A 541 7.57 -19.43 1.41
N PRO A 542 8.25 -19.58 0.26
CA PRO A 542 9.35 -20.52 0.14
C PRO A 542 10.52 -20.08 1.05
N PRO A 543 11.17 -21.02 1.74
CA PRO A 543 12.35 -20.72 2.56
C PRO A 543 13.57 -20.40 1.67
N PRO A 544 14.65 -19.83 2.24
CA PRO A 544 15.91 -19.68 1.52
C PRO A 544 16.44 -21.03 1.00
N PRO A 545 17.17 -21.08 -0.12
CA PRO A 545 17.75 -22.31 -0.66
C PRO A 545 18.57 -23.07 0.39
N GLY A 546 18.33 -24.37 0.50
CA GLY A 546 18.98 -25.24 1.50
C GLY A 546 18.25 -25.33 2.84
N PHE A 547 17.21 -24.53 3.07
CA PHE A 547 16.47 -24.49 4.33
C PHE A 547 15.01 -24.93 4.20
N VAL A 548 14.39 -25.19 5.35
CA VAL A 548 12.96 -25.42 5.56
C VAL A 548 12.50 -24.67 6.80
N PHE A 549 11.23 -24.23 6.82
CA PHE A 549 10.62 -23.71 8.03
C PHE A 549 10.29 -24.85 8.99
N ARG A 550 10.81 -24.80 10.22
CA ARG A 550 10.53 -25.77 11.28
C ARG A 550 9.69 -25.09 12.36
N LYS A 551 8.46 -25.57 12.57
CA LYS A 551 7.57 -25.07 13.62
C LYS A 551 8.16 -25.42 14.99
N LEU A 552 8.24 -24.44 15.89
CA LEU A 552 8.90 -24.59 17.20
C LEU A 552 7.95 -24.95 18.33
N LEU A 553 6.66 -24.65 18.18
CA LEU A 553 5.62 -24.96 19.14
C LEU A 553 4.85 -26.22 18.73
N LYS A 554 4.37 -26.97 19.72
CA LYS A 554 3.48 -28.13 19.51
C LYS A 554 2.18 -27.68 18.82
N THR A 555 1.58 -28.57 18.05
CA THR A 555 0.27 -28.33 17.41
C THR A 555 -0.75 -27.88 18.46
N GLY A 556 -1.45 -26.78 18.17
CA GLY A 556 -2.44 -26.17 19.08
C GLY A 556 -1.89 -25.04 19.95
N ASN A 557 -0.57 -24.84 20.02
CA ASN A 557 0.03 -23.70 20.72
C ASN A 557 0.45 -22.63 19.71
N GLU A 558 0.12 -21.38 20.02
CA GLU A 558 0.55 -20.19 19.28
C GLU A 558 1.39 -19.29 20.20
N MET A 559 2.31 -18.55 19.59
CA MET A 559 3.11 -17.53 20.26
C MET A 559 2.34 -16.21 20.26
N VAL A 560 2.43 -15.44 21.35
CA VAL A 560 1.86 -14.08 21.46
C VAL A 560 2.96 -13.13 21.90
N LEU A 561 3.16 -12.05 21.16
CA LEU A 561 4.22 -11.07 21.39
C LEU A 561 3.67 -9.66 21.31
N ASP A 562 4.29 -8.74 22.05
CA ASP A 562 4.17 -7.31 21.78
C ASP A 562 4.65 -7.01 20.35
N ILE A 563 4.00 -6.06 19.68
CA ILE A 563 4.34 -5.69 18.30
C ILE A 563 5.79 -5.23 18.15
N GLY A 564 6.38 -4.66 19.21
CA GLY A 564 7.79 -4.30 19.28
C GLY A 564 8.76 -5.47 19.07
N ALA A 565 8.31 -6.72 19.20
CA ALA A 565 9.10 -7.90 18.85
C ALA A 565 9.22 -8.12 17.33
N VAL A 566 8.40 -7.48 16.51
CA VAL A 566 8.42 -7.62 15.05
C VAL A 566 9.54 -6.77 14.44
N ALA A 567 10.48 -7.43 13.76
CA ALA A 567 11.56 -6.76 13.04
C ALA A 567 11.08 -6.20 11.69
N GLY A 568 10.15 -6.88 11.03
CA GLY A 568 9.63 -6.52 9.71
C GLY A 568 9.23 -7.77 8.94
N ARG A 569 8.81 -7.62 7.69
CA ARG A 569 8.43 -8.78 6.86
C ARG A 569 9.61 -9.68 6.51
N TYR A 570 9.28 -10.94 6.22
CA TYR A 570 10.17 -11.85 5.53
C TYR A 570 10.14 -11.60 4.01
N TYR A 571 11.31 -11.49 3.38
CA TYR A 571 11.44 -11.33 1.93
C TYR A 571 12.28 -12.46 1.35
N HIS A 572 11.65 -13.33 0.55
CA HIS A 572 12.29 -14.53 0.00
C HIS A 572 12.88 -14.36 -1.41
N GLN A 573 12.59 -13.23 -2.09
CA GLN A 573 12.97 -13.00 -3.51
C GLN A 573 13.92 -11.81 -3.70
N ILE A 574 14.64 -11.38 -2.65
CA ILE A 574 15.54 -10.21 -2.76
C ILE A 574 16.74 -10.52 -3.67
N LEU A 575 17.28 -11.74 -3.57
CA LEU A 575 18.36 -12.23 -4.42
C LEU A 575 17.98 -13.59 -5.01
N GLN A 576 18.43 -13.84 -6.23
CA GLN A 576 18.42 -15.13 -6.88
C GLN A 576 19.27 -16.12 -6.09
N ALA A 577 18.90 -17.40 -6.17
CA ALA A 577 19.54 -18.48 -5.43
C ALA A 577 21.06 -18.54 -5.66
N GLU A 578 21.52 -18.26 -6.89
CA GLU A 578 22.95 -18.26 -7.21
C GLU A 578 23.70 -17.15 -6.45
N THR A 579 23.22 -15.91 -6.55
CA THR A 579 23.84 -14.75 -5.88
C THR A 579 23.80 -14.91 -4.37
N MET A 580 22.67 -15.34 -3.81
CA MET A 580 22.54 -15.63 -2.38
C MET A 580 23.54 -16.71 -1.93
N SER A 581 23.71 -17.79 -2.70
CA SER A 581 24.73 -18.81 -2.39
C SER A 581 26.14 -18.24 -2.40
N ARG A 582 26.46 -17.33 -3.33
CA ARG A 582 27.76 -16.64 -3.34
C ARG A 582 27.94 -15.75 -2.11
N VAL A 583 26.90 -15.02 -1.70
CA VAL A 583 26.92 -14.17 -0.49
C VAL A 583 27.19 -15.02 0.74
N ILE A 584 26.45 -16.11 0.95
CA ILE A 584 26.63 -17.01 2.10
C ILE A 584 28.08 -17.50 2.18
N ARG A 585 28.62 -18.03 1.08
CA ARG A 585 29.99 -18.54 1.02
C ARG A 585 31.04 -17.48 1.35
N ILE A 586 30.83 -16.24 0.91
CA ILE A 586 31.74 -15.13 1.22
C ILE A 586 31.70 -14.76 2.70
N LEU A 587 30.50 -14.76 3.30
CA LEU A 587 30.33 -14.51 4.72
C LEU A 587 30.91 -15.65 5.57
N ASP A 588 30.95 -16.87 5.03
CA ASP A 588 31.67 -18.03 5.61
C ASP A 588 33.20 -17.97 5.39
N GLY A 589 33.72 -16.89 4.79
CA GLY A 589 35.15 -16.67 4.57
C GLY A 589 35.72 -17.28 3.29
N GLU A 590 34.87 -17.84 2.41
CA GLU A 590 35.33 -18.34 1.11
C GLU A 590 35.59 -17.22 0.11
N ARG A 591 36.62 -17.40 -0.72
CA ARG A 591 36.94 -16.47 -1.81
C ARG A 591 36.13 -16.82 -3.07
N VAL A 592 35.01 -16.13 -3.28
CA VAL A 592 34.09 -16.37 -4.41
C VAL A 592 34.20 -15.27 -5.47
N LYS A 593 34.05 -15.61 -6.76
CA LYS A 593 33.95 -14.62 -7.84
C LYS A 593 32.56 -13.97 -7.84
N ALA A 594 32.48 -12.66 -8.09
CA ALA A 594 31.22 -11.91 -8.14
C ALA A 594 30.26 -12.33 -9.27
N GLY A 595 30.80 -12.78 -10.41
CA GLY A 595 30.02 -12.93 -11.64
C GLY A 595 29.85 -11.59 -12.37
N GLU A 596 28.98 -11.58 -13.37
CA GLU A 596 28.63 -10.37 -14.13
C GLU A 596 27.73 -9.44 -13.29
N THR A 597 28.02 -8.15 -13.27
CA THR A 597 27.22 -7.16 -12.53
C THR A 597 26.26 -6.47 -13.48
N VAL A 598 24.98 -6.47 -13.15
CA VAL A 598 23.95 -5.71 -13.87
C VAL A 598 23.67 -4.43 -13.07
N ASN A 599 24.21 -3.32 -13.54
CA ASN A 599 24.05 -2.02 -12.89
C ASN A 599 22.57 -1.63 -12.71
N GLY A 600 22.27 -0.89 -11.64
CA GLY A 600 20.90 -0.44 -11.35
C GLY A 600 19.98 -1.53 -10.80
N THR A 601 20.48 -2.71 -10.45
CA THR A 601 19.70 -3.80 -9.85
C THR A 601 20.23 -4.18 -8.47
N ILE A 602 19.38 -4.78 -7.64
CA ILE A 602 19.77 -5.28 -6.30
C ILE A 602 20.76 -6.45 -6.43
N GLU A 603 20.60 -7.26 -7.47
CA GLU A 603 21.57 -8.27 -7.89
C GLU A 603 22.95 -7.66 -8.16
N GLY A 604 22.98 -6.58 -8.95
CA GLY A 604 24.20 -5.84 -9.25
C GLY A 604 24.85 -5.26 -8.00
N TYR A 605 24.06 -4.65 -7.13
CA TYR A 605 24.50 -4.11 -5.83
C TYR A 605 25.16 -5.19 -4.97
N ALA A 606 24.52 -6.35 -4.80
CA ALA A 606 25.09 -7.46 -4.04
C ALA A 606 26.40 -7.97 -4.67
N ARG A 607 26.43 -8.15 -6.00
CA ARG A 607 27.64 -8.61 -6.71
C ARG A 607 28.79 -7.61 -6.64
N GLU A 608 28.51 -6.32 -6.61
CA GLU A 608 29.54 -5.30 -6.40
C GLU A 608 30.16 -5.39 -5.00
N ARG A 609 29.35 -5.61 -3.95
CA ARG A 609 29.88 -5.86 -2.60
C ARG A 609 30.76 -7.11 -2.53
N ILE A 610 30.37 -8.17 -3.22
CA ILE A 610 31.20 -9.38 -3.38
C ILE A 610 32.54 -9.05 -4.06
N ARG A 611 32.54 -8.13 -5.03
CA ARG A 611 33.76 -7.71 -5.73
C ARG A 611 34.66 -6.88 -4.81
N GLN A 612 34.09 -5.89 -4.13
CA GLN A 612 34.78 -5.00 -3.20
C GLN A 612 35.37 -5.74 -2.01
N SER A 613 34.69 -6.77 -1.50
CA SER A 613 35.16 -7.57 -0.37
C SER A 613 36.51 -8.28 -0.63
N ARG A 614 36.91 -8.39 -1.90
CA ARG A 614 38.18 -9.01 -2.32
C ARG A 614 39.36 -8.04 -2.37
N ALA A 615 39.12 -6.73 -2.21
CA ALA A 615 40.17 -5.71 -2.31
C ALA A 615 41.11 -5.69 -1.10
N GLY A 616 40.63 -6.12 0.07
CA GLY A 616 41.43 -6.23 1.30
C GLY A 616 40.55 -6.36 2.54
N PRO A 617 41.14 -6.55 3.74
CA PRO A 617 40.38 -6.78 4.98
C PRO A 617 39.43 -5.63 5.35
N GLN A 618 39.85 -4.37 5.19
CA GLN A 618 39.01 -3.21 5.47
C GLN A 618 37.81 -3.12 4.52
N ALA A 619 38.03 -3.41 3.23
CA ALA A 619 36.96 -3.44 2.23
C ALA A 619 36.02 -4.64 2.44
N PHE A 620 36.54 -5.76 2.95
CA PHE A 620 35.74 -6.91 3.35
C PHE A 620 34.75 -6.55 4.46
N GLU A 621 35.21 -5.93 5.55
CA GLU A 621 34.30 -5.56 6.66
C GLU A 621 33.23 -4.57 6.20
N ALA A 622 33.58 -3.57 5.38
CA ALA A 622 32.59 -2.64 4.81
C ALA A 622 31.54 -3.35 3.92
N ALA A 623 31.99 -4.30 3.09
CA ALA A 623 31.08 -5.07 2.22
C ALA A 623 30.23 -6.08 3.00
N LYS A 624 30.79 -6.68 4.05
CA LYS A 624 30.16 -7.68 4.90
C LYS A 624 28.91 -7.14 5.57
N ASP A 625 28.94 -5.93 6.12
CA ASP A 625 27.76 -5.33 6.76
C ASP A 625 26.60 -5.18 5.78
N ALA A 626 26.87 -4.69 4.57
CA ALA A 626 25.86 -4.56 3.50
C ALA A 626 25.31 -5.93 3.06
N LEU A 627 26.17 -6.95 2.95
CA LEU A 627 25.76 -8.30 2.58
C LEU A 627 24.92 -8.97 3.69
N ILE A 628 25.30 -8.82 4.95
CA ILE A 628 24.52 -9.27 6.10
C ILE A 628 23.17 -8.57 6.10
N GLN A 629 23.12 -7.26 5.87
CA GLN A 629 21.86 -6.51 5.81
C GLN A 629 20.88 -7.08 4.77
N LEU A 630 21.35 -7.47 3.58
CA LEU A 630 20.51 -8.17 2.61
C LEU A 630 20.05 -9.54 3.11
N MET A 631 20.95 -10.33 3.70
CA MET A 631 20.64 -11.68 4.18
C MET A 631 19.69 -11.70 5.38
N THR A 632 19.70 -10.67 6.22
CA THR A 632 18.75 -10.54 7.34
C THR A 632 17.30 -10.42 6.89
N LEU A 633 17.01 -9.88 5.69
CA LEU A 633 15.65 -9.84 5.11
C LEU A 633 15.10 -11.25 4.81
N THR A 634 16.01 -12.19 4.54
CA THR A 634 15.70 -13.62 4.33
C THR A 634 15.74 -14.42 5.65
N GLY A 635 16.11 -13.77 6.76
CA GLY A 635 16.25 -14.34 8.09
C GLY A 635 17.40 -15.36 8.25
N LEU A 636 18.38 -15.36 7.33
CA LEU A 636 19.62 -16.14 7.45
C LEU A 636 20.58 -15.58 8.52
N TYR A 637 20.38 -14.34 8.97
CA TYR A 637 21.10 -13.72 10.06
C TYR A 637 20.12 -13.02 10.99
N LEU A 638 20.50 -12.88 12.26
CA LEU A 638 19.79 -12.03 13.22
C LEU A 638 19.73 -10.58 12.69
N GLY A 639 18.54 -9.98 12.75
CA GLY A 639 18.27 -8.64 12.22
C GLY A 639 18.86 -7.49 13.04
N GLN A 640 20.03 -7.66 13.67
CA GLN A 640 20.68 -6.59 14.45
C GLN A 640 20.91 -5.38 13.54
N GLY A 641 20.28 -4.24 13.86
CA GLY A 641 20.34 -3.02 13.04
C GLY A 641 19.43 -2.99 11.81
N ASN A 642 18.67 -4.06 11.55
CA ASN A 642 17.73 -4.17 10.42
C ASN A 642 16.29 -4.52 10.86
N ALA A 643 15.87 -3.89 11.96
CA ALA A 643 14.52 -3.96 12.47
C ALA A 643 13.84 -2.59 12.34
N MET A 644 12.57 -2.59 11.97
CA MET A 644 11.75 -1.38 12.02
C MET A 644 11.60 -0.95 13.47
N HIS A 645 11.91 0.29 13.83
CA HIS A 645 11.71 0.85 15.18
C HIS A 645 10.68 1.99 15.17
N PRO A 646 9.38 1.69 15.04
CA PRO A 646 8.38 2.74 15.06
C PRO A 646 8.07 3.16 16.50
N GLU A 647 7.86 4.46 16.69
CA GLU A 647 7.71 5.13 17.98
C GLU A 647 6.39 5.90 18.07
N GLN A 648 5.78 6.21 16.93
CA GLN A 648 4.66 7.13 16.83
C GLN A 648 3.47 6.46 16.17
N TRP A 649 2.32 6.49 16.84
CA TRP A 649 1.08 6.03 16.22
C TRP A 649 0.44 7.17 15.41
N ALA A 650 -0.03 6.87 14.20
CA ALA A 650 -0.84 7.83 13.43
C ALA A 650 -1.83 7.17 12.48
N LYS A 651 -3.07 7.69 12.45
CA LYS A 651 -4.14 7.14 11.62
C LYS A 651 -4.02 7.55 10.15
N GLY A 652 -3.94 6.55 9.27
CA GLY A 652 -4.14 6.70 7.83
C GLY A 652 -2.85 7.00 7.05
N ARG A 653 -2.37 6.00 6.30
CA ARG A 653 -1.06 6.02 5.61
C ARG A 653 -0.81 7.20 4.69
N LEU A 654 -1.80 7.65 3.92
CA LEU A 654 -1.61 8.78 3.02
C LEU A 654 -1.39 10.10 3.77
N ASN A 655 -2.05 10.27 4.92
CA ASN A 655 -1.85 11.43 5.77
C ASN A 655 -0.48 11.38 6.45
N THR A 656 -0.02 10.20 6.86
CA THR A 656 1.32 10.04 7.46
C THR A 656 2.42 10.35 6.47
N ILE A 657 2.30 9.90 5.21
CA ILE A 657 3.26 10.24 4.14
C ILE A 657 3.29 11.76 3.90
N LYS A 658 2.12 12.39 3.73
CA LYS A 658 2.04 13.85 3.52
C LYS A 658 2.59 14.65 4.71
N GLY A 659 2.29 14.20 5.93
CA GLY A 659 2.82 14.79 7.15
C GLY A 659 4.34 14.67 7.24
N ALA A 660 4.88 13.49 6.93
CA ALA A 660 6.33 13.27 6.90
C ALA A 660 7.04 14.13 5.85
N GLU A 661 6.42 14.35 4.68
CA GLU A 661 6.94 15.27 3.66
C GLU A 661 6.99 16.71 4.14
N ALA A 662 5.89 17.20 4.72
CA ALA A 662 5.82 18.54 5.28
C ALA A 662 6.85 18.73 6.41
N ASN A 663 6.91 17.78 7.34
CA ASN A 663 7.83 17.82 8.47
C ASN A 663 9.30 17.72 8.02
N GLY A 664 9.61 16.85 7.05
CA GLY A 664 10.95 16.71 6.49
C GLY A 664 11.45 18.01 5.87
N ARG A 665 10.60 18.71 5.11
CA ARG A 665 10.91 20.05 4.57
C ARG A 665 11.12 21.08 5.68
N ILE A 666 10.19 21.16 6.64
CA ILE A 666 10.28 22.12 7.75
C ILE A 666 11.58 21.91 8.55
N ASN A 667 11.89 20.67 8.89
CA ASN A 667 13.07 20.33 9.67
C ASN A 667 14.36 20.72 8.93
N LEU A 668 14.47 20.35 7.65
CA LEU A 668 15.66 20.69 6.85
C LEU A 668 15.78 22.20 6.62
N PHE A 669 14.67 22.90 6.36
CA PHE A 669 14.66 24.34 6.16
C PHE A 669 15.20 25.05 7.41
N GLN A 670 14.68 24.69 8.59
CA GLN A 670 15.18 25.23 9.86
C GLN A 670 16.66 24.92 10.09
N GLN A 671 17.13 23.72 9.72
CA GLN A 671 18.54 23.35 9.84
C GLN A 671 19.42 24.25 8.95
N TRP A 672 19.09 24.40 7.67
CA TRP A 672 19.89 25.20 6.73
C TRP A 672 19.82 26.71 7.01
N THR A 673 18.69 27.25 7.43
CA THR A 673 18.60 28.68 7.82
C THR A 673 19.45 28.99 9.07
N ARG A 674 19.53 28.08 10.05
CA ARG A 674 20.42 28.28 11.22
C ARG A 674 21.89 28.30 10.84
N LEU A 675 22.26 27.55 9.80
CA LEU A 675 23.63 27.50 9.31
C LEU A 675 24.01 28.79 8.58
N GLU A 676 23.08 29.41 7.85
CA GLU A 676 23.28 30.75 7.27
C GLU A 676 23.39 31.84 8.34
N GLY A 677 22.57 31.78 9.40
CA GLY A 677 22.61 32.77 10.50
C GLY A 677 23.82 32.66 11.44
N SER A 678 24.65 31.63 11.29
CA SER A 678 25.83 31.40 12.14
C SER A 678 27.12 32.01 11.57
N SER A 679 27.09 32.67 10.41
CA SER A 679 28.28 33.25 9.79
C SER A 679 28.67 34.65 10.32
N ASP A 680 27.83 35.29 11.14
CA ASP A 680 28.01 36.70 11.55
C ASP A 680 28.15 36.89 13.08
N ILE A 681 28.82 35.96 13.78
CA ILE A 681 29.42 36.30 15.08
C ILE A 681 30.90 36.53 14.82
N GLU A 682 31.22 37.76 14.41
CA GLU A 682 32.56 38.30 14.45
C GLU A 682 33.15 38.06 15.84
N MET A 683 34.35 37.52 15.84
CA MET A 683 35.24 37.56 16.99
C MET A 683 35.44 39.01 17.41
N LEU A 684 34.85 39.40 18.53
CA LEU A 684 35.42 40.47 19.34
C LEU A 684 36.40 39.81 20.31
N ASP A 685 37.65 39.74 19.85
CA ASP A 685 38.84 39.57 20.69
C ASP A 685 39.35 40.97 21.11
N PRO A 686 40.08 41.12 22.23
CA PRO A 686 41.19 40.26 22.64
C PRO A 686 41.10 39.60 24.02
#